data_AF-A0A853EFC2-F1
#
_entry.id   AF-A0A853EFC2-F1
#
_cell.length_a   1.000
_cell.length_b   1.000
_cell.length_c   1.000
_cell.angle_alpha   90.00
_cell.angle_beta   90.00
_cell.angle_gamma   90.00
#
_symmetry.space_group_name_H-M   'P 1'
#
loop_
_entity.id
_entity.type
_entity.pdbx_description
1 polymer ?
#
loop_
_entity_poly.entity_id
_entity_poly.type
_entity_poly.pdbx_seq_one_letter_code
_entity_poly.pdbx_strand_id
1 'polypeptide(L)'
;MATKIVINIESLRGVAGNMRTLATQVEGKKDTLYSRGSSLDTVGTDSLSTVADDVQSLKDHATALDARVDLAILHNSGDGKNVPETGNISYTVEGEDSAKPEDVERELGVAIAGLGEDIATSEYQEGDPRVELLRSKMQTWNANTNVMGATFDSWGPEGTLAVTTAVGDHVGYAYRASEEQSEIAQKTLNLLKSGMNTATSGWADSKAEKFGRDMIDVSVTGWSSGSPYDQRFGLYLPREAMAFLTHRNIGASDAFILGAMEQADKYDQEYAEHMGGGSPWDTMNGPSRFLPAMIDEGDAEWAFDVPTNLLHDLSIRPEASFEFFSADDSRSEYWVTKRDYSDDFTAVAAALDAASTDWRVTSSHPEEAAEIAALAINGLGSRDDFGHVEHPLWPDEITGVGAAGSLGHILSTYIEGMNYSIIDNEYTNILNHAEPRDDMYGNELPAMPRFNVDKLSNVLNVVGRDGGAFLELRGAQNRYQDQIIRPGMTEDQFKNAAQDLGKVEGYVAYVIGTGRIDDAKAHDKYMKAWIDLAGKPASELTGLASKFGPGPVGKAAGWGSEALVNHLATQAETTWANETPGTIEDMNQQAHVAQAQFARNLLMSADADGLAGYQNGSAPLSQNNEAAVKNDDGSYRLMTREEYDALTEEAQAPTRGKDESDAEFSERERKADAARERLTKVNNDMTDIAKGERGYMNMITREDVEEAYKNAFLSYFPEEE
;
A
#
# COMPACT_ATOMS: atom_id res chain seq x y z
N MET A 1 54.19 -14.33 3.56
CA MET A 1 55.10 -13.45 2.80
C MET A 1 54.24 -12.32 2.26
N ALA A 2 54.73 -11.08 2.26
CA ALA A 2 53.96 -9.93 1.78
C ALA A 2 54.47 -9.53 0.38
N THR A 3 53.56 -9.27 -0.56
CA THR A 3 53.88 -8.92 -1.94
C THR A 3 53.68 -7.42 -2.14
N LYS A 4 54.73 -6.72 -2.60
CA LYS A 4 54.64 -5.30 -2.94
C LYS A 4 54.19 -5.12 -4.38
N ILE A 5 53.08 -4.43 -4.57
CA ILE A 5 52.49 -4.13 -5.87
C ILE A 5 52.78 -2.67 -6.20
N VAL A 6 53.26 -2.40 -7.42
CA VAL A 6 53.52 -1.04 -7.92
C VAL A 6 52.72 -0.85 -9.19
N ILE A 7 51.93 0.22 -9.24
CA ILE A 7 51.05 0.53 -10.36
C ILE A 7 51.22 1.97 -10.83
N ASN A 8 50.91 2.22 -12.09
CA ASN A 8 50.74 3.56 -12.65
C ASN A 8 49.26 3.82 -12.93
N ILE A 9 48.68 4.85 -12.28
CA ILE A 9 47.23 5.12 -12.29
C ILE A 9 46.71 5.30 -13.72
N GLU A 10 47.37 6.15 -14.51
CA GLU A 10 46.94 6.52 -15.86
C GLU A 10 47.04 5.32 -16.81
N SER A 11 48.11 4.54 -16.69
CA SER A 11 48.34 3.37 -17.53
C SER A 11 47.26 2.31 -17.31
N LEU A 12 46.92 2.00 -16.05
CA LEU A 12 45.91 0.98 -15.74
C LEU A 12 44.51 1.41 -16.15
N ARG A 13 44.11 2.65 -15.82
CA ARG A 13 42.81 3.19 -16.27
C ARG A 13 42.73 3.25 -17.80
N GLY A 14 43.85 3.57 -18.48
CA GLY A 14 43.94 3.53 -19.93
C GLY A 14 43.75 2.13 -20.52
N VAL A 15 44.34 1.11 -19.91
CA VAL A 15 44.15 -0.29 -20.32
C VAL A 15 42.70 -0.74 -20.07
N ALA A 16 42.13 -0.44 -18.90
CA ALA A 16 40.74 -0.73 -18.59
C ALA A 16 39.77 -0.09 -19.61
N GLY A 17 39.99 1.19 -19.95
CA GLY A 17 39.21 1.89 -20.96
C GLY A 17 39.30 1.26 -22.35
N ASN A 18 40.49 0.80 -22.76
CA ASN A 18 40.69 0.09 -24.02
C ASN A 18 39.97 -1.27 -24.05
N MET A 19 40.02 -2.02 -22.94
CA MET A 19 39.32 -3.30 -22.79
C MET A 19 37.80 -3.12 -22.91
N ARG A 20 37.21 -2.13 -22.22
CA ARG A 20 35.78 -1.82 -22.34
C ARG A 20 35.39 -1.42 -23.76
N THR A 21 36.19 -0.58 -24.40
CA THR A 21 35.97 -0.16 -25.78
C THR A 21 35.95 -1.36 -26.73
N LEU A 22 36.91 -2.28 -26.56
CA LEU A 22 36.96 -3.50 -27.35
C LEU A 22 35.74 -4.40 -27.09
N ALA A 23 35.36 -4.59 -25.83
CA ALA A 23 34.20 -5.38 -25.44
C ALA A 23 32.92 -4.86 -26.12
N THR A 24 32.64 -3.55 -26.05
CA THR A 24 31.49 -2.92 -26.71
C THR A 24 31.52 -3.09 -28.24
N GLN A 25 32.70 -2.96 -28.86
CA GLN A 25 32.82 -3.16 -30.31
C GLN A 25 32.56 -4.60 -30.75
N VAL A 26 33.04 -5.58 -29.97
CA VAL A 26 32.84 -7.00 -30.25
C VAL A 26 31.38 -7.38 -30.04
N GLU A 27 30.76 -6.91 -28.95
CA GLU A 27 29.34 -7.10 -28.65
C GLU A 27 28.44 -6.57 -29.76
N GLY A 28 28.64 -5.31 -30.20
CA GLY A 28 27.85 -4.74 -31.30
C GLY A 28 28.02 -5.48 -32.64
N LYS A 29 29.21 -6.04 -32.91
CA LYS A 29 29.43 -6.90 -34.09
C LYS A 29 28.73 -8.25 -33.93
N LYS A 30 28.79 -8.87 -32.75
CA LYS A 30 28.09 -10.11 -32.41
C LYS A 30 26.60 -9.94 -32.64
N ASP A 31 26.00 -8.87 -32.12
CA ASP A 31 24.56 -8.61 -32.25
C ASP A 31 24.14 -8.38 -33.71
N THR A 32 24.97 -7.65 -34.47
CA THR A 32 24.76 -7.48 -35.91
C THR A 32 24.79 -8.80 -36.67
N LEU A 33 25.75 -9.68 -36.34
CA LEU A 33 25.86 -11.01 -36.95
C LEU A 33 24.73 -11.93 -36.53
N TYR A 34 24.32 -11.90 -35.26
CA TYR A 34 23.21 -12.67 -34.74
C TYR A 34 21.89 -12.26 -35.41
N SER A 35 21.62 -10.95 -35.52
CA SER A 35 20.44 -10.42 -36.20
C SER A 35 20.39 -10.81 -37.68
N ARG A 36 21.53 -10.78 -38.38
CA ARG A 36 21.60 -11.23 -39.78
C ARG A 36 21.50 -12.75 -39.92
N GLY A 37 22.14 -13.52 -39.03
CA GLY A 37 22.12 -14.97 -39.06
C GLY A 37 20.75 -15.54 -38.75
N SER A 38 20.08 -15.02 -37.73
CA SER A 38 18.70 -15.41 -37.36
C SER A 38 17.67 -15.08 -38.45
N SER A 39 17.96 -14.14 -39.35
CA SER A 39 17.12 -13.87 -40.52
C SER A 39 17.26 -14.90 -41.65
N LEU A 40 18.20 -15.85 -41.52
CA LEU A 40 18.50 -16.89 -42.50
C LEU A 40 18.25 -18.26 -41.87
N ASP A 41 17.16 -18.93 -42.24
CA ASP A 41 16.72 -20.24 -41.71
C ASP A 41 17.75 -21.39 -41.80
N THR A 42 18.87 -21.18 -42.51
CA THR A 42 19.91 -22.19 -42.78
C THR A 42 21.23 -21.98 -42.03
N VAL A 43 21.39 -20.88 -41.27
CA VAL A 43 22.64 -20.54 -40.59
C VAL A 43 22.46 -20.63 -39.06
N GLY A 44 23.11 -21.60 -38.42
CA GLY A 44 23.14 -21.71 -36.95
C GLY A 44 23.99 -20.60 -36.32
N THR A 45 23.51 -20.02 -35.22
CA THR A 45 24.16 -18.91 -34.49
C THR A 45 24.80 -19.33 -33.16
N ASP A 46 24.76 -20.62 -32.81
CA ASP A 46 25.18 -21.15 -31.50
C ASP A 46 26.62 -20.79 -31.12
N SER A 47 27.53 -20.70 -32.10
CA SER A 47 28.94 -20.34 -31.87
C SER A 47 29.16 -18.88 -31.46
N LEU A 48 28.14 -18.01 -31.58
CA LEU A 48 28.20 -16.62 -31.09
C LEU A 48 27.98 -16.53 -29.57
N SER A 49 27.52 -17.61 -28.92
CA SER A 49 27.35 -17.65 -27.46
C SER A 49 28.69 -17.49 -26.72
N THR A 50 29.76 -18.17 -27.16
CA THR A 50 31.09 -18.08 -26.55
C THR A 50 31.71 -16.68 -26.64
N VAL A 51 31.31 -15.88 -27.64
CA VAL A 51 31.75 -14.49 -27.77
C VAL A 51 31.18 -13.63 -26.64
N ALA A 52 29.99 -13.97 -26.12
CA ALA A 52 29.40 -13.25 -24.99
C ALA A 52 30.25 -13.47 -23.72
N ASP A 53 30.71 -14.70 -23.47
CA ASP A 53 31.57 -15.03 -22.33
C ASP A 53 32.92 -14.30 -22.40
N ASP A 54 33.55 -14.26 -23.59
CA ASP A 54 34.80 -13.53 -23.82
C ASP A 54 34.62 -12.01 -23.62
N VAL A 55 33.50 -11.45 -24.08
CA VAL A 55 33.15 -10.03 -23.88
C VAL A 55 32.95 -9.72 -22.40
N GLN A 56 32.27 -10.60 -21.66
CA GLN A 56 32.05 -10.43 -20.23
C GLN A 56 33.40 -10.51 -19.48
N SER A 57 34.23 -11.50 -19.79
CA SER A 57 35.58 -11.62 -19.23
C SER A 57 36.42 -10.35 -19.44
N LEU A 58 36.37 -9.73 -20.63
CA LEU A 58 37.05 -8.45 -20.87
C LEU A 58 36.50 -7.31 -20.01
N LYS A 59 35.18 -7.25 -19.81
CA LYS A 59 34.53 -6.25 -18.93
C LYS A 59 34.96 -6.47 -17.48
N ASP A 60 34.97 -7.71 -17.00
CA ASP A 60 35.35 -8.07 -15.63
C ASP A 60 36.82 -7.72 -15.34
N HIS A 61 37.74 -8.07 -16.26
CA HIS A 61 39.15 -7.70 -16.12
C HIS A 61 39.33 -6.18 -16.16
N ALA A 62 38.61 -5.45 -17.01
CA ALA A 62 38.68 -3.99 -17.02
C ALA A 62 38.24 -3.39 -15.68
N THR A 63 37.17 -3.91 -15.10
CA THR A 63 36.68 -3.53 -13.77
C THR A 63 37.70 -3.85 -12.69
N ALA A 64 38.33 -5.03 -12.71
CA ALA A 64 39.38 -5.42 -11.78
C ALA A 64 40.60 -4.48 -11.82
N LEU A 65 40.99 -3.99 -13.01
CA LEU A 65 42.09 -3.03 -13.13
C LEU A 65 41.74 -1.68 -12.48
N ASP A 66 40.51 -1.21 -12.64
CA ASP A 66 40.05 0.01 -11.97
C ASP A 66 39.94 -0.21 -10.46
N ALA A 67 39.44 -1.37 -10.02
CA ALA A 67 39.37 -1.72 -8.61
C ALA A 67 40.76 -1.73 -7.98
N ARG A 68 41.76 -2.26 -8.69
CA ARG A 68 43.17 -2.26 -8.24
C ARG A 68 43.75 -0.87 -8.14
N VAL A 69 43.39 0.04 -9.05
CA VAL A 69 43.79 1.46 -8.96
C VAL A 69 43.19 2.09 -7.71
N ASP A 70 41.90 1.90 -7.46
CA ASP A 70 41.22 2.49 -6.29
C ASP A 70 41.67 1.89 -4.96
N LEU A 71 41.95 0.59 -4.93
CA LEU A 71 42.56 -0.11 -3.79
C LEU A 71 43.92 0.52 -3.44
N ALA A 72 44.77 0.72 -4.45
CA ALA A 72 46.06 1.36 -4.25
C ALA A 72 45.91 2.82 -3.80
N ILE A 73 44.93 3.56 -4.31
CA ILE A 73 44.63 4.92 -3.87
C ILE A 73 44.26 4.92 -2.39
N LEU A 74 43.36 4.04 -1.95
CA LEU A 74 42.94 3.92 -0.54
C LEU A 74 44.13 3.66 0.39
N HIS A 75 44.98 2.69 0.06
CA HIS A 75 46.19 2.40 0.83
C HIS A 75 47.18 3.57 0.91
N ASN A 76 47.18 4.47 -0.07
CA ASN A 76 48.08 5.63 -0.12
C ASN A 76 47.42 6.93 0.36
N SER A 77 46.13 6.90 0.71
CA SER A 77 45.35 8.08 1.10
C SER A 77 44.93 8.05 2.57
N GLY A 78 45.71 7.41 3.45
CA GLY A 78 45.27 7.01 4.80
C GLY A 78 44.52 8.06 5.65
N ASP A 79 44.80 9.36 5.50
CA ASP A 79 44.10 10.44 6.21
C ASP A 79 43.10 11.24 5.35
N GLY A 80 42.86 10.82 4.10
CA GLY A 80 42.00 11.48 3.12
C GLY A 80 42.54 12.77 2.51
N LYS A 81 43.65 13.35 3.00
CA LYS A 81 44.09 14.70 2.61
C LYS A 81 44.85 14.76 1.29
N ASN A 82 45.63 13.72 1.00
CA ASN A 82 46.47 13.64 -0.20
C ASN A 82 46.08 12.42 -1.03
N VAL A 83 45.00 12.55 -1.81
CA VAL A 83 44.49 11.49 -2.69
C VAL A 83 45.26 11.52 -4.02
N PRO A 84 46.08 10.50 -4.35
CA PRO A 84 46.83 10.49 -5.60
C PRO A 84 45.90 10.28 -6.80
N GLU A 85 45.94 11.19 -7.76
CA GLU A 85 45.15 11.08 -9.01
C GLU A 85 45.97 10.60 -10.21
N THR A 86 47.31 10.73 -10.15
CA THR A 86 48.23 10.40 -11.25
C THR A 86 49.54 9.80 -10.74
N GLY A 87 50.33 9.22 -11.64
CA GLY A 87 51.66 8.72 -11.34
C GLY A 87 51.71 7.30 -10.76
N ASN A 88 52.86 6.97 -10.15
CA ASN A 88 53.13 5.65 -9.62
C ASN A 88 52.78 5.57 -8.13
N ILE A 89 51.95 4.61 -7.77
CA ILE A 89 51.59 4.31 -6.38
C ILE A 89 51.86 2.83 -6.07
N SER A 90 52.04 2.51 -4.80
CA SER A 90 52.32 1.13 -4.38
C SER A 90 51.60 0.78 -3.10
N TYR A 91 51.18 -0.47 -2.98
CA TYR A 91 50.60 -1.02 -1.76
C TYR A 91 51.13 -2.45 -1.56
N THR A 92 50.85 -3.03 -0.40
CA THR A 92 51.34 -4.36 -0.04
C THR A 92 50.15 -5.23 0.31
N VAL A 93 50.11 -6.44 -0.24
CA VAL A 93 49.12 -7.47 0.09
C VAL A 93 49.79 -8.62 0.85
N GLU A 94 49.03 -9.25 1.74
CA GLU A 94 49.46 -10.49 2.37
C GLU A 94 49.25 -11.67 1.42
N GLY A 95 50.32 -12.43 1.13
CA GLY A 95 50.25 -13.55 0.21
C GLY A 95 50.54 -13.17 -1.25
N GLU A 96 50.01 -13.97 -2.17
CA GLU A 96 50.12 -13.73 -3.61
C GLU A 96 48.98 -12.84 -4.08
N ASP A 97 49.32 -11.91 -4.98
CA ASP A 97 48.39 -10.99 -5.61
C ASP A 97 47.42 -11.76 -6.53
N SER A 98 46.11 -11.72 -6.27
CA SER A 98 45.14 -12.44 -7.10
C SER A 98 44.96 -11.78 -8.46
N ALA A 99 44.92 -12.60 -9.51
CA ALA A 99 44.61 -12.16 -10.86
C ALA A 99 43.11 -12.28 -11.19
N LYS A 100 42.29 -12.84 -10.29
CA LYS A 100 40.86 -13.00 -10.53
C LYS A 100 40.12 -11.69 -10.26
N PRO A 101 39.24 -11.23 -11.17
CA PRO A 101 38.48 -10.00 -10.98
C PRO A 101 37.73 -9.90 -9.66
N GLU A 102 36.98 -10.95 -9.33
CA GLU A 102 36.19 -11.06 -8.09
C GLU A 102 37.01 -10.91 -6.80
N ASP A 103 38.24 -11.44 -6.76
CA ASP A 103 39.12 -11.34 -5.59
C ASP A 103 39.62 -9.91 -5.40
N VAL A 104 40.00 -9.22 -6.48
CA VAL A 104 40.45 -7.82 -6.45
C VAL A 104 39.32 -6.89 -6.03
N GLU A 105 38.11 -7.14 -6.51
CA GLU A 105 36.90 -6.41 -6.09
C GLU A 105 36.61 -6.61 -4.60
N ARG A 106 36.74 -7.85 -4.09
CA ARG A 106 36.61 -8.12 -2.65
C ARG A 106 37.68 -7.41 -1.82
N GLU A 107 38.95 -7.43 -2.25
CA GLU A 107 40.04 -6.71 -1.58
C GLU A 107 39.77 -5.20 -1.52
N LEU A 108 39.26 -4.62 -2.61
CA LEU A 108 38.80 -3.24 -2.61
C LEU A 108 37.69 -3.01 -1.58
N GLY A 109 36.69 -3.90 -1.50
CA GLY A 109 35.62 -3.79 -0.50
C GLY A 109 36.15 -3.78 0.92
N VAL A 110 37.10 -4.65 1.25
CA VAL A 110 37.80 -4.68 2.55
C VAL A 110 38.54 -3.36 2.81
N ALA A 111 39.20 -2.78 1.81
CA ALA A 111 39.90 -1.50 1.96
C ALA A 111 38.94 -0.32 2.16
N ILE A 112 37.78 -0.31 1.48
CA ILE A 112 36.71 0.67 1.72
C ILE A 112 36.18 0.51 3.15
N ALA A 113 36.01 -0.73 3.62
CA ALA A 113 35.59 -0.99 4.98
C ALA A 113 36.60 -0.44 6.01
N GLY A 114 37.90 -0.65 5.80
CA GLY A 114 38.95 -0.08 6.64
C GLY A 114 38.87 1.46 6.75
N LEU A 115 38.62 2.15 5.63
CA LEU A 115 38.41 3.60 5.65
C LEU A 115 37.18 4.00 6.49
N GLY A 116 36.07 3.27 6.35
CA GLY A 116 34.87 3.51 7.17
C GLY A 116 35.10 3.22 8.65
N GLU A 117 35.84 2.17 8.98
CA GLU A 117 36.20 1.84 10.37
C GLU A 117 37.08 2.93 10.99
N ASP A 118 38.06 3.45 10.24
CA ASP A 118 38.89 4.57 10.69
C ASP A 118 38.04 5.81 10.97
N ILE A 119 37.07 6.11 10.11
CA ILE A 119 36.09 7.19 10.36
C ILE A 119 35.27 6.88 11.60
N ALA A 120 34.82 5.63 11.79
CA ALA A 120 33.93 5.20 12.86
C ALA A 120 34.60 5.06 14.22
N THR A 121 35.92 4.91 14.30
CA THR A 121 36.68 4.77 15.55
C THR A 121 37.44 6.04 15.95
N SER A 122 37.57 7.00 15.03
CA SER A 122 38.20 8.31 15.30
C SER A 122 37.23 9.30 15.96
N GLU A 123 37.78 10.28 16.70
CA GLU A 123 37.04 11.46 17.14
C GLU A 123 36.54 12.31 15.97
N TYR A 124 35.42 13.03 16.18
CA TYR A 124 34.88 13.95 15.17
C TYR A 124 35.90 15.04 14.81
N GLN A 125 36.08 15.25 13.51
CA GLN A 125 36.89 16.34 12.97
C GLN A 125 36.06 17.16 11.97
N GLU A 126 35.96 18.47 12.18
CA GLU A 126 35.34 19.37 11.20
C GLU A 126 36.07 19.28 9.85
N GLY A 127 35.30 19.14 8.77
CA GLY A 127 35.82 18.93 7.42
C GLY A 127 36.69 17.69 7.26
N ASP A 128 36.35 16.57 7.93
CA ASP A 128 37.10 15.31 7.78
C ASP A 128 37.12 14.84 6.31
N PRO A 129 38.28 14.88 5.64
CA PRO A 129 38.39 14.55 4.21
C PRO A 129 38.19 13.06 3.93
N ARG A 130 38.24 12.21 4.95
CA ARG A 130 37.96 10.77 4.81
C ARG A 130 36.50 10.52 4.44
N VAL A 131 35.56 11.37 4.89
CA VAL A 131 34.13 11.25 4.55
C VAL A 131 33.92 11.46 3.05
N GLU A 132 34.60 12.44 2.45
CA GLU A 132 34.54 12.69 1.01
C GLU A 132 35.22 11.57 0.20
N LEU A 133 36.34 11.04 0.70
CA LEU A 133 36.99 9.89 0.08
C LEU A 133 36.08 8.65 0.10
N LEU A 134 35.42 8.37 1.24
CA LEU A 134 34.45 7.30 1.37
C LEU A 134 33.28 7.51 0.39
N ARG A 135 32.70 8.71 0.36
CA ARG A 135 31.66 9.10 -0.60
C ARG A 135 32.06 8.79 -2.04
N SER A 136 33.26 9.22 -2.44
CA SER A 136 33.76 9.04 -3.80
C SER A 136 33.90 7.56 -4.16
N LYS A 137 34.49 6.74 -3.27
CA LYS A 137 34.66 5.31 -3.53
C LYS A 137 33.33 4.56 -3.53
N MET A 138 32.45 4.85 -2.58
CA MET A 138 31.10 4.27 -2.58
C MET A 138 30.32 4.69 -3.82
N GLN A 139 30.41 5.93 -4.29
CA GLN A 139 29.74 6.38 -5.51
C GLN A 139 30.22 5.60 -6.75
N THR A 140 31.52 5.31 -6.85
CA THR A 140 32.07 4.53 -7.97
C THR A 140 31.65 3.06 -7.94
N TRP A 141 31.61 2.46 -6.75
CA TRP A 141 31.50 1.01 -6.59
C TRP A 141 30.14 0.53 -6.06
N ASN A 142 29.17 1.42 -5.83
CA ASN A 142 27.91 1.11 -5.17
C ASN A 142 27.13 -0.03 -5.82
N ALA A 143 27.18 -0.14 -7.15
CA ALA A 143 26.45 -1.14 -7.91
C ALA A 143 27.21 -2.48 -8.05
N ASN A 144 28.45 -2.57 -7.58
CA ASN A 144 29.23 -3.80 -7.64
C ASN A 144 28.97 -4.66 -6.38
N THR A 145 28.37 -5.83 -6.59
CA THR A 145 28.00 -6.77 -5.53
C THR A 145 29.19 -7.40 -4.81
N ASN A 146 30.32 -7.62 -5.49
CA ASN A 146 31.53 -8.14 -4.85
C ASN A 146 32.17 -7.11 -3.92
N VAL A 147 32.28 -5.85 -4.38
CA VAL A 147 32.85 -4.76 -3.58
C VAL A 147 31.96 -4.45 -2.39
N MET A 148 30.68 -4.11 -2.61
CA MET A 148 29.76 -3.80 -1.51
C MET A 148 29.53 -5.02 -0.60
N GLY A 149 29.39 -6.20 -1.18
CA GLY A 149 29.28 -7.45 -0.43
C GLY A 149 30.47 -7.67 0.51
N ALA A 150 31.70 -7.37 0.08
CA ALA A 150 32.88 -7.46 0.95
C ALA A 150 32.99 -6.29 1.95
N THR A 151 32.58 -5.08 1.57
CA THR A 151 32.56 -3.91 2.47
C THR A 151 31.68 -4.18 3.70
N PHE A 152 30.41 -4.55 3.48
CA PHE A 152 29.46 -4.78 4.57
C PHE A 152 29.72 -6.08 5.34
N ASP A 153 30.30 -7.10 4.69
CA ASP A 153 30.77 -8.32 5.37
C ASP A 153 31.94 -8.01 6.34
N SER A 154 32.82 -7.09 5.96
CA SER A 154 33.96 -6.68 6.78
C SER A 154 33.54 -5.80 7.96
N TRP A 155 32.62 -4.87 7.75
CA TRP A 155 32.05 -4.08 8.85
C TRP A 155 31.20 -4.94 9.80
N GLY A 156 30.50 -5.94 9.25
CA GLY A 156 29.43 -6.60 9.95
C GLY A 156 28.31 -5.64 10.38
N PRO A 157 27.37 -6.12 11.20
CA PRO A 157 26.25 -5.30 11.69
C PRO A 157 26.71 -4.10 12.52
N GLU A 158 27.58 -4.34 13.50
CA GLU A 158 28.07 -3.32 14.42
C GLU A 158 28.85 -2.21 13.70
N GLY A 159 29.78 -2.58 12.81
CA GLY A 159 30.54 -1.61 12.03
C GLY A 159 29.66 -0.81 11.07
N THR A 160 28.64 -1.42 10.47
CA THR A 160 27.71 -0.73 9.55
C THR A 160 26.95 0.38 10.26
N LEU A 161 26.43 0.09 11.45
CA LEU A 161 25.75 1.07 12.30
C LEU A 161 26.71 2.15 12.82
N ALA A 162 27.93 1.78 13.18
CA ALA A 162 28.96 2.70 13.65
C ALA A 162 29.40 3.68 12.56
N VAL A 163 29.67 3.19 11.34
CA VAL A 163 30.04 4.05 10.19
C VAL A 163 28.90 5.00 9.85
N THR A 164 27.66 4.50 9.82
CA THR A 164 26.47 5.33 9.54
C THR A 164 26.33 6.43 10.59
N THR A 165 26.46 6.09 11.88
CA THR A 165 26.43 7.07 12.98
C THR A 165 27.56 8.09 12.86
N ALA A 166 28.78 7.64 12.57
CA ALA A 166 29.96 8.50 12.44
C ALA A 166 29.84 9.49 11.28
N VAL A 167 29.31 9.08 10.12
CA VAL A 167 29.03 9.98 9.01
C VAL A 167 27.88 10.93 9.37
N GLY A 168 26.87 10.46 10.10
CA GLY A 168 25.78 11.27 10.63
C GLY A 168 26.24 12.47 11.46
N ASP A 169 27.33 12.33 12.22
CA ASP A 169 27.93 13.43 12.99
C ASP A 169 28.28 14.66 12.14
N HIS A 170 28.52 14.46 10.84
CA HIS A 170 28.87 15.51 9.90
C HIS A 170 27.66 16.20 9.26
N VAL A 171 26.42 15.77 9.53
CA VAL A 171 25.20 16.38 8.97
C VAL A 171 24.83 17.70 9.65
N GLY A 172 25.19 17.89 10.92
CA GLY A 172 25.11 19.20 11.57
C GLY A 172 24.26 19.31 12.83
N TYR A 173 23.61 18.23 13.30
CA TYR A 173 22.80 18.27 14.54
C TYR A 173 23.63 17.99 15.80
N ALA A 174 24.52 16.99 15.75
CA ALA A 174 25.41 16.68 16.86
C ALA A 174 26.55 17.72 17.01
N TYR A 175 27.05 18.22 15.88
CA TYR A 175 28.16 19.17 15.79
C TYR A 175 27.81 20.26 14.78
N ARG A 176 28.34 21.48 14.96
CA ARG A 176 28.16 22.55 13.97
C ARG A 176 28.97 22.24 12.72
N ALA A 177 28.34 21.60 11.74
CA ALA A 177 28.91 21.37 10.42
C ALA A 177 28.63 22.56 9.48
N SER A 178 29.50 22.78 8.51
CA SER A 178 29.24 23.70 7.40
C SER A 178 28.22 23.08 6.43
N GLU A 179 27.55 23.91 5.63
CA GLU A 179 26.58 23.46 4.61
C GLU A 179 27.20 22.45 3.62
N GLU A 180 28.42 22.72 3.15
CA GLU A 180 29.16 21.81 2.27
C GLU A 180 29.46 20.46 2.93
N GLN A 181 29.87 20.48 4.21
CA GLN A 181 30.11 19.25 4.97
C GLN A 181 28.82 18.46 5.17
N SER A 182 27.72 19.13 5.51
CA SER A 182 26.41 18.52 5.66
C SER A 182 25.94 17.85 4.37
N GLU A 183 26.08 18.53 3.21
CA GLU A 183 25.72 17.94 1.92
C GLU A 183 26.54 16.69 1.57
N ILE A 184 27.85 16.71 1.84
CA ILE A 184 28.73 15.56 1.62
C ILE A 184 28.27 14.41 2.50
N ALA A 185 28.01 14.65 3.78
CA ALA A 185 27.57 13.63 4.73
C ALA A 185 26.23 13.00 4.32
N GLN A 186 25.22 13.80 3.94
CA GLN A 186 23.92 13.30 3.47
C GLN A 186 24.07 12.43 2.21
N LYS A 187 24.89 12.85 1.25
CA LYS A 187 25.21 12.05 0.05
C LYS A 187 25.89 10.72 0.43
N THR A 188 26.82 10.75 1.38
CA THR A 188 27.51 9.54 1.87
C THR A 188 26.55 8.60 2.58
N LEU A 189 25.64 9.10 3.42
CA LEU A 189 24.61 8.30 4.10
C LEU A 189 23.70 7.57 3.08
N ASN A 190 23.24 8.27 2.04
CA ASN A 190 22.45 7.65 0.97
C ASN A 190 23.24 6.56 0.21
N LEU A 191 24.55 6.78 0.00
CA LEU A 191 25.44 5.77 -0.59
C LEU A 191 25.66 4.57 0.33
N LEU A 192 25.77 4.78 1.65
CA LEU A 192 25.84 3.70 2.64
C LEU A 192 24.58 2.84 2.57
N LYS A 193 23.41 3.44 2.60
CA LYS A 193 22.13 2.74 2.45
C LYS A 193 22.04 1.95 1.14
N SER A 194 22.31 2.59 0.01
CA SER A 194 22.29 1.94 -1.31
C SER A 194 23.36 0.84 -1.43
N GLY A 195 24.53 1.02 -0.80
CA GLY A 195 25.57 0.01 -0.77
C GLY A 195 25.16 -1.23 0.03
N MET A 196 24.48 -1.03 1.17
CA MET A 196 23.92 -2.12 1.99
C MET A 196 22.89 -2.92 1.20
N ASN A 197 22.07 -2.22 0.42
CA ASN A 197 21.08 -2.85 -0.46
C ASN A 197 21.73 -3.72 -1.54
N THR A 198 22.76 -3.21 -2.22
CA THR A 198 23.55 -3.99 -3.18
C THR A 198 24.19 -5.21 -2.50
N ALA A 199 24.72 -5.06 -1.29
CA ALA A 199 25.37 -6.14 -0.55
C ALA A 199 24.36 -7.25 -0.18
N THR A 200 23.26 -6.88 0.46
CA THR A 200 22.22 -7.82 0.92
C THR A 200 21.54 -8.54 -0.24
N SER A 201 21.32 -7.86 -1.36
CA SER A 201 20.77 -8.46 -2.59
C SER A 201 21.76 -9.38 -3.32
N GLY A 202 23.07 -9.20 -3.10
CA GLY A 202 24.13 -10.03 -3.69
C GLY A 202 24.51 -11.24 -2.83
N TRP A 203 24.05 -11.31 -1.58
CA TRP A 203 24.32 -12.42 -0.68
C TRP A 203 23.30 -13.55 -0.83
N ALA A 204 23.62 -14.71 -0.26
CA ALA A 204 22.61 -15.75 -0.05
C ALA A 204 21.60 -15.29 1.02
N ASP A 205 20.31 -15.61 0.84
CA ASP A 205 19.22 -15.17 1.71
C ASP A 205 19.51 -15.38 3.20
N SER A 206 19.92 -16.60 3.59
CA SER A 206 20.30 -16.92 4.98
C SER A 206 21.35 -16.00 5.59
N LYS A 207 22.26 -15.43 4.78
CA LYS A 207 23.25 -14.45 5.23
C LYS A 207 22.63 -13.07 5.37
N ALA A 208 21.84 -12.62 4.39
CA ALA A 208 21.17 -11.32 4.42
C ALA A 208 20.17 -11.23 5.59
N GLU A 209 19.42 -12.29 5.82
CA GLU A 209 18.47 -12.46 6.92
C GLU A 209 19.16 -12.42 8.29
N LYS A 210 20.25 -13.17 8.45
CA LYS A 210 21.06 -13.10 9.67
C LYS A 210 21.63 -11.70 9.89
N PHE A 211 22.12 -11.05 8.84
CA PHE A 211 22.65 -9.69 8.94
C PHE A 211 21.56 -8.70 9.40
N GLY A 212 20.33 -8.82 8.88
CA GLY A 212 19.17 -8.04 9.34
C GLY A 212 18.86 -8.24 10.82
N ARG A 213 18.80 -9.50 11.28
CA ARG A 213 18.62 -9.83 12.71
C ARG A 213 19.70 -9.21 13.59
N ASP A 214 20.96 -9.43 13.22
CA ASP A 214 22.10 -8.97 14.03
C ASP A 214 22.20 -7.42 14.05
N MET A 215 21.74 -6.72 13.00
CA MET A 215 21.64 -5.25 12.98
C MET A 215 20.63 -4.74 14.02
N ILE A 216 19.45 -5.36 14.10
CA ILE A 216 18.45 -5.03 15.11
C ILE A 216 18.99 -5.33 16.52
N ASP A 217 19.63 -6.48 16.70
CA ASP A 217 20.27 -6.86 17.97
C ASP A 217 21.19 -5.76 18.48
N VAL A 218 22.16 -5.34 17.65
CA VAL A 218 23.09 -4.25 18.00
C VAL A 218 22.35 -2.93 18.24
N SER A 219 21.31 -2.62 17.48
CA SER A 219 20.53 -1.38 17.67
C SER A 219 19.83 -1.31 19.03
N VAL A 220 19.41 -2.45 19.58
CA VAL A 220 18.71 -2.53 20.86
C VAL A 220 19.69 -2.72 22.02
N THR A 221 20.68 -3.61 21.89
CA THR A 221 21.62 -3.96 22.96
C THR A 221 22.81 -3.01 23.07
N GLY A 222 23.08 -2.25 22.00
CA GLY A 222 24.25 -1.38 21.90
C GLY A 222 25.52 -2.12 21.46
N TRP A 223 26.65 -1.45 21.61
CA TRP A 223 27.96 -1.90 21.14
C TRP A 223 28.48 -3.10 21.94
N SER A 224 29.20 -3.99 21.27
CA SER A 224 29.85 -5.11 21.94
C SER A 224 30.88 -4.60 22.93
N SER A 225 30.86 -5.09 24.18
CA SER A 225 31.80 -4.61 25.20
C SER A 225 33.25 -4.80 24.76
N GLY A 226 34.02 -3.70 24.79
CA GLY A 226 35.42 -3.70 24.35
C GLY A 226 35.62 -3.61 22.84
N SER A 227 34.55 -3.47 22.05
CA SER A 227 34.67 -3.09 20.64
C SER A 227 35.26 -1.69 20.52
N PRO A 228 35.93 -1.37 19.40
CA PRO A 228 36.44 -0.01 19.19
C PRO A 228 35.30 1.03 19.06
N TYR A 229 34.08 0.59 18.74
CA TYR A 229 32.91 1.46 18.65
C TYR A 229 32.32 1.79 20.03
N ASP A 230 32.30 0.82 20.96
CA ASP A 230 31.93 1.00 22.37
C ASP A 230 32.79 2.12 23.02
N GLN A 231 34.09 2.16 22.71
CA GLN A 231 34.99 3.19 23.22
C GLN A 231 34.64 4.61 22.74
N ARG A 232 34.15 4.74 21.50
CA ARG A 232 33.80 6.05 20.92
C ARG A 232 32.39 6.49 21.32
N PHE A 233 31.41 5.61 21.13
CA PHE A 233 30.00 5.96 21.23
C PHE A 233 29.41 5.69 22.62
N GLY A 234 30.07 4.85 23.44
CA GLY A 234 29.67 4.56 24.81
C GLY A 234 28.21 4.11 24.91
N LEU A 235 27.41 4.81 25.71
CA LEU A 235 25.99 4.47 25.94
C LEU A 235 25.06 4.93 24.81
N TYR A 236 25.56 5.55 23.74
CA TYR A 236 24.73 5.95 22.61
C TYR A 236 24.33 4.72 21.79
N LEU A 237 23.04 4.41 21.74
CA LEU A 237 22.54 3.27 20.98
C LEU A 237 22.39 3.64 19.49
N PRO A 238 22.79 2.77 18.54
CA PRO A 238 22.74 3.07 17.12
C PRO A 238 21.33 2.99 16.48
N ARG A 239 20.28 3.27 17.24
CA ARG A 239 18.88 3.22 16.77
C ARG A 239 18.62 4.21 15.64
N GLU A 240 19.19 5.41 15.71
CA GLU A 240 19.04 6.42 14.65
C GLU A 240 19.66 5.96 13.32
N ALA A 241 20.80 5.27 13.38
CA ALA A 241 21.42 4.67 12.19
C ALA A 241 20.56 3.55 11.61
N MET A 242 19.99 2.70 12.48
CA MET A 242 19.09 1.63 12.03
C MET A 242 17.83 2.21 11.38
N ALA A 243 17.18 3.18 12.04
CA ALA A 243 16.02 3.90 11.52
C ALA A 243 16.28 4.53 10.15
N PHE A 244 17.42 5.22 9.97
CA PHE A 244 17.80 5.75 8.66
C PHE A 244 17.97 4.64 7.59
N LEU A 245 18.64 3.54 7.94
CA LEU A 245 18.91 2.45 7.01
C LEU A 245 17.64 1.70 6.60
N THR A 246 16.61 1.65 7.44
CA THR A 246 15.30 1.03 7.13
C THR A 246 14.27 2.01 6.57
N HIS A 247 14.40 3.33 6.78
CA HIS A 247 13.38 4.28 6.36
C HIS A 247 13.11 4.32 4.84
N ARG A 248 11.97 3.81 4.37
CA ARG A 248 11.64 3.69 2.93
C ARG A 248 12.73 2.96 2.12
N ASN A 249 13.21 1.83 2.61
CA ASN A 249 14.30 1.10 1.98
C ASN A 249 13.81 0.12 0.89
N ILE A 250 13.37 0.68 -0.24
CA ILE A 250 12.87 -0.08 -1.40
C ILE A 250 13.94 -1.01 -2.02
N GLY A 251 15.22 -0.67 -1.88
CA GLY A 251 16.31 -1.41 -2.52
C GLY A 251 16.82 -2.63 -1.76
N ALA A 252 16.45 -2.81 -0.49
CA ALA A 252 16.93 -3.94 0.31
C ALA A 252 16.35 -5.28 -0.16
N SER A 253 17.11 -6.37 0.03
CA SER A 253 16.62 -7.73 -0.22
C SER A 253 15.51 -8.11 0.77
N ASP A 254 14.56 -8.93 0.31
CA ASP A 254 13.46 -9.46 1.12
C ASP A 254 13.95 -10.18 2.38
N ALA A 255 14.97 -11.04 2.24
CA ALA A 255 15.58 -11.78 3.35
C ALA A 255 16.12 -10.85 4.46
N PHE A 256 16.79 -9.75 4.10
CA PHE A 256 17.28 -8.76 5.07
C PHE A 256 16.14 -8.10 5.85
N ILE A 257 15.08 -7.65 5.15
CA ILE A 257 13.94 -6.98 5.78
C ILE A 257 13.18 -7.96 6.68
N LEU A 258 12.95 -9.19 6.21
CA LEU A 258 12.31 -10.24 7.01
C LEU A 258 13.10 -10.51 8.29
N GLY A 259 14.40 -10.80 8.18
CA GLY A 259 15.24 -11.06 9.35
C GLY A 259 15.29 -9.89 10.32
N ALA A 260 15.35 -8.64 9.83
CA ALA A 260 15.26 -7.47 10.69
C ALA A 260 13.89 -7.40 11.39
N MET A 261 12.78 -7.58 10.68
CA MET A 261 11.45 -7.50 11.27
C MET A 261 11.21 -8.58 12.32
N GLU A 262 11.64 -9.82 12.08
CA GLU A 262 11.53 -10.92 13.06
C GLU A 262 12.27 -10.63 14.37
N GLN A 263 13.47 -10.02 14.28
CA GLN A 263 14.20 -9.66 15.48
C GLN A 263 13.58 -8.44 16.18
N ALA A 264 13.04 -7.48 15.41
CA ALA A 264 12.36 -6.32 15.97
C ALA A 264 11.10 -6.75 16.73
N ASP A 265 10.32 -7.67 16.16
CA ASP A 265 9.18 -8.34 16.79
C ASP A 265 9.54 -8.98 18.13
N LYS A 266 10.61 -9.77 18.17
CA LYS A 266 11.08 -10.39 19.41
C LYS A 266 11.34 -9.34 20.50
N TYR A 267 12.02 -8.24 20.16
CA TYR A 267 12.30 -7.19 21.13
C TYR A 267 11.06 -6.40 21.55
N ASP A 268 10.15 -6.11 20.62
CA ASP A 268 8.89 -5.44 20.91
C ASP A 268 8.05 -6.24 21.91
N GLN A 269 7.89 -7.55 21.67
CA GLN A 269 7.13 -8.42 22.56
C GLN A 269 7.83 -8.59 23.93
N GLU A 270 9.15 -8.81 23.96
CA GLU A 270 9.90 -8.93 25.22
C GLU A 270 9.76 -7.67 26.11
N TYR A 271 9.84 -6.49 25.51
CA TYR A 271 9.69 -5.22 26.22
C TYR A 271 8.25 -4.97 26.69
N ALA A 272 7.26 -5.28 25.84
CA ALA A 272 5.84 -5.18 26.20
C ALA A 272 5.51 -6.06 27.43
N GLU A 273 6.06 -7.28 27.49
CA GLU A 273 5.83 -8.22 28.59
C GLU A 273 6.57 -7.86 29.88
N HIS A 274 7.82 -7.37 29.80
CA HIS A 274 8.72 -7.29 30.96
C HIS A 274 8.92 -5.88 31.54
N MET A 275 8.67 -4.83 30.76
CA MET A 275 9.04 -3.45 31.13
C MET A 275 7.84 -2.53 31.43
N GLY A 276 6.64 -3.09 31.53
CA GLY A 276 5.44 -2.36 31.93
C GLY A 276 4.83 -1.48 30.83
N GLY A 277 4.99 -1.88 29.55
CA GLY A 277 4.31 -1.25 28.42
C GLY A 277 5.06 -0.13 27.72
N GLY A 278 6.38 -0.24 27.56
CA GLY A 278 7.16 0.66 26.69
C GLY A 278 7.86 -0.12 25.59
N SER A 279 8.14 0.50 24.45
CA SER A 279 8.90 -0.12 23.37
C SER A 279 10.40 0.23 23.48
N PRO A 280 11.30 -0.63 22.97
CA PRO A 280 12.71 -0.29 22.89
C PRO A 280 12.95 0.87 21.92
N TRP A 281 11.96 1.31 21.14
CA TRP A 281 12.08 2.36 20.12
C TRP A 281 11.61 3.72 20.63
N ASP A 282 10.77 3.77 21.67
CA ASP A 282 10.14 5.00 22.20
C ASP A 282 11.13 5.98 22.83
N THR A 283 12.37 5.53 23.06
CA THR A 283 13.43 6.34 23.69
C THR A 283 14.65 6.40 22.79
N MET A 284 14.76 7.50 22.03
CA MET A 284 16.08 7.95 21.61
C MET A 284 16.85 8.42 22.85
N ASN A 285 18.01 7.81 23.10
CA ASN A 285 18.94 8.27 24.13
C ASN A 285 19.66 9.55 23.68
N GLY A 286 18.93 10.66 23.53
CA GLY A 286 19.46 11.99 23.22
C GLY A 286 18.84 12.66 21.99
N PRO A 287 19.21 13.93 21.72
CA PRO A 287 18.80 14.62 20.51
C PRO A 287 19.35 13.87 19.29
N SER A 288 18.55 13.87 18.22
CA SER A 288 18.96 13.31 16.93
C SER A 288 20.30 13.92 16.45
N ARG A 289 21.12 13.09 15.81
CA ARG A 289 22.42 13.46 15.23
C ARG A 289 22.31 13.79 13.75
N PHE A 290 21.32 13.25 13.03
CA PHE A 290 21.16 13.51 11.58
C PHE A 290 19.80 13.17 10.95
N LEU A 291 18.98 12.28 11.52
CA LEU A 291 17.80 11.72 10.84
C LEU A 291 16.79 12.77 10.32
N PRO A 292 16.46 13.86 11.03
CA PRO A 292 15.54 14.90 10.55
C PRO A 292 16.00 15.61 9.27
N ALA A 293 17.30 15.56 8.92
CA ALA A 293 17.79 16.06 7.63
C ALA A 293 17.78 15.01 6.52
N MET A 294 17.46 13.75 6.83
CA MET A 294 17.45 12.63 5.90
C MET A 294 16.03 12.16 5.53
N ILE A 295 15.00 12.66 6.20
CA ILE A 295 13.60 12.23 6.03
C ILE A 295 12.73 13.38 5.56
N ASP A 296 11.57 13.04 4.99
CA ASP A 296 10.53 14.04 4.72
C ASP A 296 9.97 14.58 6.04
N GLU A 297 9.63 15.87 6.10
CA GLU A 297 9.03 16.49 7.30
C GLU A 297 7.73 15.78 7.74
N GLY A 298 6.95 15.27 6.79
CA GLY A 298 5.72 14.51 7.07
C GLY A 298 5.93 13.10 7.61
N ASP A 299 7.17 12.61 7.64
CA ASP A 299 7.50 11.27 8.14
C ASP A 299 8.14 11.32 9.55
N ALA A 300 8.33 12.51 10.12
CA ALA A 300 9.09 12.72 11.35
C ALA A 300 8.51 12.01 12.58
N GLU A 301 7.20 11.74 12.59
CA GLU A 301 6.49 11.11 13.70
C GLU A 301 6.80 9.60 13.81
N TRP A 302 7.01 8.91 12.70
CA TRP A 302 7.23 7.46 12.66
C TRP A 302 8.64 7.05 12.22
N ALA A 303 9.41 7.94 11.57
CA ALA A 303 10.71 7.57 11.01
C ALA A 303 11.74 7.10 12.05
N PHE A 304 11.59 7.45 13.33
CA PHE A 304 12.44 6.94 14.41
C PHE A 304 12.06 5.54 14.90
N ASP A 305 10.82 5.10 14.63
CA ASP A 305 10.32 3.80 15.00
C ASP A 305 10.76 2.75 13.96
N VAL A 306 11.79 1.99 14.30
CA VAL A 306 12.41 1.02 13.39
C VAL A 306 11.40 -0.02 12.89
N PRO A 307 10.58 -0.66 13.74
CA PRO A 307 9.55 -1.56 13.25
C PRO A 307 8.52 -0.92 12.32
N THR A 308 8.12 0.32 12.54
CA THR A 308 7.21 1.01 11.61
C THR A 308 7.87 1.24 10.24
N ASN A 309 9.16 1.60 10.21
CA ASN A 309 9.93 1.64 8.96
C ASN A 309 9.97 0.26 8.27
N LEU A 310 10.17 -0.82 9.02
CA LEU A 310 10.24 -2.18 8.49
C LEU A 310 8.88 -2.68 7.97
N LEU A 311 7.77 -2.29 8.61
CA LEU A 311 6.42 -2.58 8.10
C LEU A 311 6.15 -1.86 6.76
N HIS A 312 6.58 -0.61 6.62
CA HIS A 312 6.54 0.08 5.32
C HIS A 312 7.39 -0.63 4.25
N ASP A 313 8.51 -1.23 4.65
CA ASP A 313 9.31 -2.05 3.73
C ASP A 313 8.63 -3.39 3.40
N LEU A 314 7.95 -4.02 4.36
CA LEU A 314 7.16 -5.24 4.12
C LEU A 314 5.94 -4.97 3.22
N SER A 315 5.33 -3.78 3.28
CA SER A 315 4.16 -3.44 2.47
C SER A 315 4.40 -3.43 0.96
N ILE A 316 5.65 -3.45 0.52
CA ILE A 316 6.03 -3.56 -0.89
C ILE A 316 6.70 -4.91 -1.21
N ARG A 317 6.69 -5.85 -0.26
CA ARG A 317 7.30 -7.19 -0.35
C ARG A 317 6.29 -8.28 0.05
N PRO A 318 5.34 -8.63 -0.83
CA PRO A 318 4.25 -9.54 -0.51
C PRO A 318 4.69 -10.88 0.10
N GLU A 319 5.71 -11.53 -0.46
CA GLU A 319 6.19 -12.84 0.01
C GLU A 319 6.84 -12.76 1.40
N ALA A 320 7.67 -11.73 1.64
CA ALA A 320 8.26 -11.50 2.96
C ALA A 320 7.21 -11.09 4.01
N SER A 321 6.22 -10.28 3.61
CA SER A 321 5.12 -9.89 4.50
C SER A 321 4.26 -11.11 4.87
N PHE A 322 3.94 -11.94 3.88
CA PHE A 322 3.26 -13.21 4.09
C PHE A 322 4.04 -14.13 5.03
N GLU A 323 5.33 -14.34 4.79
CA GLU A 323 6.18 -15.17 5.67
C GLU A 323 6.21 -14.63 7.10
N PHE A 324 6.29 -13.30 7.27
CA PHE A 324 6.27 -12.68 8.59
C PHE A 324 4.97 -12.95 9.37
N PHE A 325 3.81 -12.74 8.73
CA PHE A 325 2.49 -12.87 9.37
C PHE A 325 1.95 -14.31 9.42
N SER A 326 2.44 -15.23 8.60
CA SER A 326 2.01 -16.64 8.62
C SER A 326 2.87 -17.53 9.53
N ALA A 327 4.07 -17.09 9.92
CA ALA A 327 5.02 -17.92 10.67
C ALA A 327 4.61 -18.16 12.13
N ASP A 328 3.94 -17.21 12.79
CA ASP A 328 3.62 -17.27 14.22
C ASP A 328 2.34 -16.48 14.54
N ASP A 329 1.28 -17.17 14.96
CA ASP A 329 -0.01 -16.58 15.34
C ASP A 329 0.12 -15.54 16.46
N SER A 330 1.02 -15.76 17.43
CA SER A 330 1.19 -14.86 18.58
C SER A 330 1.84 -13.54 18.18
N ARG A 331 2.81 -13.60 17.26
CA ARG A 331 3.38 -12.42 16.58
C ARG A 331 2.27 -11.67 15.85
N SER A 332 1.54 -12.35 14.98
CA SER A 332 0.55 -11.69 14.13
C SER A 332 -0.58 -11.06 14.95
N GLU A 333 -1.04 -11.71 16.02
CA GLU A 333 -1.97 -11.14 16.99
C GLU A 333 -1.40 -9.88 17.67
N TYR A 334 -0.12 -9.90 18.10
CA TYR A 334 0.51 -8.76 18.76
C TYR A 334 0.48 -7.50 17.88
N TRP A 335 0.89 -7.61 16.60
CA TRP A 335 0.94 -6.49 15.68
C TRP A 335 -0.45 -5.88 15.44
N VAL A 336 -1.50 -6.70 15.32
CA VAL A 336 -2.84 -6.17 15.01
C VAL A 336 -3.66 -5.76 16.24
N THR A 337 -3.32 -6.23 17.45
CA THR A 337 -4.14 -5.98 18.66
C THR A 337 -3.45 -5.24 19.80
N LYS A 338 -2.12 -5.37 19.95
CA LYS A 338 -1.40 -4.95 21.18
C LYS A 338 -0.38 -3.85 20.94
N ARG A 339 0.27 -3.82 19.78
CA ARG A 339 1.32 -2.84 19.50
C ARG A 339 0.75 -1.42 19.47
N ASP A 340 1.43 -0.47 20.10
CA ASP A 340 1.12 0.96 19.99
C ASP A 340 1.71 1.52 18.68
N TYR A 341 0.92 2.28 17.93
CA TYR A 341 1.32 2.89 16.65
C TYR A 341 1.35 4.43 16.69
N SER A 342 1.06 5.06 17.83
CA SER A 342 0.91 6.53 17.90
C SER A 342 0.03 7.08 16.76
N ASP A 343 -1.10 6.39 16.51
CA ASP A 343 -2.11 6.64 15.46
C ASP A 343 -1.72 6.33 14.00
N ASP A 344 -0.47 5.90 13.70
CA ASP A 344 -0.07 5.51 12.34
C ASP A 344 -0.23 4.02 12.04
N PHE A 345 -1.47 3.64 11.73
CA PHE A 345 -1.81 2.28 11.30
C PHE A 345 -1.46 1.99 9.84
N THR A 346 -0.93 2.97 9.09
CA THR A 346 -0.74 2.86 7.63
C THR A 346 0.23 1.73 7.29
N ALA A 347 1.35 1.64 8.01
CA ALA A 347 2.39 0.67 7.73
C ALA A 347 1.92 -0.78 7.95
N VAL A 348 1.27 -1.05 9.08
CA VAL A 348 0.78 -2.41 9.41
C VAL A 348 -0.34 -2.83 8.47
N ALA A 349 -1.29 -1.94 8.17
CA ALA A 349 -2.39 -2.24 7.25
C ALA A 349 -1.88 -2.53 5.83
N ALA A 350 -0.90 -1.76 5.35
CA ALA A 350 -0.30 -1.99 4.03
C ALA A 350 0.53 -3.28 3.97
N ALA A 351 1.21 -3.65 5.05
CA ALA A 351 1.92 -4.93 5.14
C ALA A 351 0.94 -6.12 5.11
N LEU A 352 -0.14 -6.05 5.88
CA LEU A 352 -1.19 -7.08 5.90
C LEU A 352 -1.91 -7.21 4.55
N ASP A 353 -2.17 -6.09 3.89
CA ASP A 353 -2.72 -6.06 2.54
C ASP A 353 -1.79 -6.76 1.55
N ALA A 354 -0.51 -6.38 1.49
CA ALA A 354 0.47 -7.05 0.65
C ALA A 354 0.58 -8.57 0.93
N ALA A 355 0.48 -8.98 2.20
CA ALA A 355 0.52 -10.38 2.63
C ALA A 355 -0.75 -11.18 2.28
N SER A 356 -1.87 -10.53 1.97
CA SER A 356 -3.16 -11.21 1.80
C SER A 356 -3.81 -11.00 0.43
N THR A 357 -3.43 -9.97 -0.34
CA THR A 357 -4.10 -9.65 -1.61
C THR A 357 -3.21 -9.82 -2.85
N ASP A 358 -1.89 -9.95 -2.70
CA ASP A 358 -1.01 -10.17 -3.85
C ASP A 358 -1.29 -11.53 -4.51
N TRP A 359 -1.34 -11.53 -5.85
CA TRP A 359 -1.68 -12.72 -6.63
C TRP A 359 -0.71 -13.88 -6.43
N ARG A 360 0.57 -13.63 -6.14
CA ARG A 360 1.58 -14.69 -5.93
C ARG A 360 1.31 -15.43 -4.62
N VAL A 361 0.90 -14.69 -3.60
CA VAL A 361 0.56 -15.22 -2.29
C VAL A 361 -0.78 -15.94 -2.36
N THR A 362 -1.84 -15.26 -2.80
CA THR A 362 -3.20 -15.82 -2.88
C THR A 362 -3.32 -17.04 -3.79
N SER A 363 -2.49 -17.16 -4.84
CA SER A 363 -2.47 -18.35 -5.69
C SER A 363 -1.69 -19.54 -5.12
N SER A 364 -0.73 -19.29 -4.22
CA SER A 364 0.14 -20.32 -3.64
C SER A 364 -0.35 -20.78 -2.26
N HIS A 365 -0.92 -19.86 -1.48
CA HIS A 365 -1.35 -20.00 -0.09
C HIS A 365 -2.73 -19.35 0.13
N PRO A 366 -3.78 -19.80 -0.57
CA PRO A 366 -5.08 -19.14 -0.55
C PRO A 366 -5.74 -19.11 0.85
N GLU A 367 -5.55 -20.17 1.64
CA GLU A 367 -6.13 -20.28 2.98
C GLU A 367 -5.43 -19.34 3.96
N GLU A 368 -4.10 -19.43 4.04
CA GLU A 368 -3.30 -18.58 4.92
C GLU A 368 -3.39 -17.10 4.54
N ALA A 369 -3.50 -16.77 3.24
CA ALA A 369 -3.74 -15.40 2.79
C ALA A 369 -5.10 -14.87 3.28
N ALA A 370 -6.15 -15.70 3.22
CA ALA A 370 -7.47 -15.35 3.75
C ALA A 370 -7.47 -15.25 5.28
N GLU A 371 -6.72 -16.09 5.99
CA GLU A 371 -6.55 -15.99 7.45
C GLU A 371 -5.87 -14.66 7.84
N ILE A 372 -4.85 -14.22 7.09
CA ILE A 372 -4.19 -12.92 7.28
C ILE A 372 -5.15 -11.77 6.96
N ALA A 373 -5.98 -11.88 5.91
CA ALA A 373 -7.02 -10.88 5.62
C ALA A 373 -8.02 -10.77 6.78
N ALA A 374 -8.48 -11.91 7.32
CA ALA A 374 -9.35 -11.95 8.50
C ALA A 374 -8.68 -11.30 9.70
N LEU A 375 -7.41 -11.63 9.96
CA LEU A 375 -6.60 -11.06 11.02
C LEU A 375 -6.50 -9.53 10.90
N ALA A 376 -6.31 -9.01 9.69
CA ALA A 376 -6.22 -7.58 9.46
C ALA A 376 -7.49 -6.84 9.86
N ILE A 377 -8.64 -7.30 9.38
CA ILE A 377 -9.93 -6.65 9.63
C ILE A 377 -10.38 -6.86 11.09
N ASN A 378 -10.33 -8.10 11.57
CA ASN A 378 -10.79 -8.45 12.92
C ASN A 378 -9.84 -7.91 13.99
N GLY A 379 -8.53 -7.99 13.76
CA GLY A 379 -7.48 -7.54 14.66
C GLY A 379 -7.49 -6.03 14.83
N LEU A 380 -7.27 -5.28 13.75
CA LEU A 380 -7.25 -3.81 13.81
C LEU A 380 -8.61 -3.25 14.22
N GLY A 381 -9.70 -3.81 13.69
CA GLY A 381 -11.06 -3.45 14.08
C GLY A 381 -11.41 -3.78 15.54
N SER A 382 -10.62 -4.61 16.23
CA SER A 382 -10.82 -4.94 17.65
C SER A 382 -10.20 -3.97 18.64
N ARG A 383 -9.34 -3.07 18.17
CA ARG A 383 -8.60 -2.15 19.04
C ARG A 383 -9.48 -1.01 19.53
N ASP A 384 -9.20 -0.54 20.74
CA ASP A 384 -9.92 0.58 21.35
C ASP A 384 -9.44 1.95 20.83
N ASP A 385 -8.27 1.99 20.19
CA ASP A 385 -7.63 3.19 19.60
C ASP A 385 -7.75 3.25 18.07
N PHE A 386 -8.61 2.42 17.47
CA PHE A 386 -8.80 2.34 16.03
C PHE A 386 -10.28 2.53 15.66
N GLY A 387 -10.53 3.30 14.59
CA GLY A 387 -11.89 3.69 14.22
C GLY A 387 -12.39 4.85 15.07
N HIS A 388 -13.63 4.79 15.54
CA HIS A 388 -14.15 5.87 16.38
C HIS A 388 -13.60 5.79 17.79
N VAL A 389 -12.89 6.84 18.22
CA VAL A 389 -12.28 6.92 19.55
C VAL A 389 -12.95 8.05 20.33
N GLU A 390 -13.51 7.73 21.51
CA GLU A 390 -14.17 8.72 22.36
C GLU A 390 -13.14 9.71 22.94
N HIS A 391 -13.00 10.89 22.32
CA HIS A 391 -12.10 11.94 22.82
C HIS A 391 -12.86 13.15 23.40
N PRO A 392 -12.57 13.60 24.63
CA PRO A 392 -13.30 14.70 25.30
C PRO A 392 -13.25 16.06 24.58
N LEU A 393 -12.24 16.28 23.73
CA LEU A 393 -12.07 17.53 22.95
C LEU A 393 -12.48 17.38 21.48
N TRP A 394 -12.57 16.14 20.98
CA TRP A 394 -12.82 15.81 19.57
C TRP A 394 -13.75 14.59 19.51
N PRO A 395 -15.03 14.74 19.89
CA PRO A 395 -15.96 13.61 20.02
C PRO A 395 -16.25 12.88 18.70
N ASP A 396 -15.89 13.46 17.54
CA ASP A 396 -16.14 12.90 16.21
C ASP A 396 -14.85 12.43 15.49
N GLU A 397 -13.72 12.31 16.20
CA GLU A 397 -12.46 11.88 15.60
C GLU A 397 -12.47 10.37 15.24
N ILE A 398 -12.02 10.06 14.02
CA ILE A 398 -11.84 8.70 13.54
C ILE A 398 -10.33 8.47 13.39
N THR A 399 -9.78 7.60 14.23
CA THR A 399 -8.36 7.21 14.20
C THR A 399 -8.14 6.10 13.16
N GLY A 400 -6.98 6.08 12.52
CA GLY A 400 -6.61 5.05 11.55
C GLY A 400 -7.03 5.31 10.10
N VAL A 401 -7.51 6.52 9.75
CA VAL A 401 -7.87 6.89 8.36
C VAL A 401 -6.72 6.69 7.37
N GLY A 402 -5.46 6.80 7.80
CA GLY A 402 -4.30 6.46 6.97
C GLY A 402 -4.29 5.01 6.45
N ALA A 403 -4.86 4.07 7.20
CA ALA A 403 -4.98 2.66 6.83
C ALA A 403 -6.13 2.36 5.86
N ALA A 404 -7.02 3.32 5.59
CA ALA A 404 -8.25 3.11 4.84
C ALA A 404 -8.02 2.53 3.44
N GLY A 405 -6.98 2.98 2.73
CA GLY A 405 -6.65 2.48 1.39
C GLY A 405 -6.39 0.98 1.38
N SER A 406 -5.48 0.51 2.24
CA SER A 406 -5.13 -0.91 2.33
C SER A 406 -6.26 -1.77 2.86
N LEU A 407 -6.98 -1.32 3.89
CA LEU A 407 -8.13 -2.05 4.41
C LEU A 407 -9.29 -2.11 3.42
N GLY A 408 -9.52 -1.04 2.66
CA GLY A 408 -10.48 -0.98 1.57
C GLY A 408 -10.13 -1.96 0.44
N HIS A 409 -8.84 -2.10 0.10
CA HIS A 409 -8.37 -3.05 -0.90
C HIS A 409 -8.52 -4.51 -0.43
N ILE A 410 -8.23 -4.82 0.84
CA ILE A 410 -8.50 -6.16 1.43
C ILE A 410 -9.99 -6.49 1.33
N LEU A 411 -10.88 -5.60 1.80
CA LEU A 411 -12.33 -5.81 1.74
C LEU A 411 -12.84 -5.93 0.30
N SER A 412 -12.28 -5.17 -0.63
CA SER A 412 -12.63 -5.21 -2.06
C SER A 412 -12.18 -6.51 -2.73
N THR A 413 -11.01 -7.02 -2.36
CA THR A 413 -10.46 -8.30 -2.83
C THR A 413 -11.30 -9.46 -2.32
N TYR A 414 -11.67 -9.43 -1.04
CA TYR A 414 -12.47 -10.45 -0.38
C TYR A 414 -13.94 -10.05 -0.22
N ILE A 415 -14.52 -9.41 -1.24
CA ILE A 415 -15.88 -8.87 -1.19
C ILE A 415 -16.91 -9.95 -0.87
N GLU A 416 -16.72 -11.17 -1.39
CA GLU A 416 -17.59 -12.31 -1.09
C GLU A 416 -17.52 -12.70 0.39
N GLY A 417 -16.30 -12.79 0.95
CA GLY A 417 -16.08 -13.04 2.38
C GLY A 417 -16.73 -12.00 3.28
N MET A 418 -16.63 -10.71 2.90
CA MET A 418 -17.33 -9.62 3.60
C MET A 418 -18.85 -9.78 3.56
N ASN A 419 -19.41 -10.02 2.37
CA ASN A 419 -20.85 -10.20 2.22
C ASN A 419 -21.35 -11.40 3.05
N TYR A 420 -20.67 -12.55 2.98
CA TYR A 420 -21.04 -13.72 3.78
C TYR A 420 -20.98 -13.48 5.28
N SER A 421 -19.93 -12.80 5.76
CA SER A 421 -19.76 -12.48 7.17
C SER A 421 -20.94 -11.68 7.74
N ILE A 422 -21.44 -10.72 6.95
CA ILE A 422 -22.62 -9.91 7.29
C ILE A 422 -23.91 -10.73 7.19
N ILE A 423 -24.06 -11.57 6.17
CA ILE A 423 -25.27 -12.37 5.93
C ILE A 423 -25.47 -13.42 7.03
N ASP A 424 -24.40 -14.12 7.41
CA ASP A 424 -24.44 -15.22 8.38
C ASP A 424 -24.34 -14.73 9.83
N ASN A 425 -24.08 -13.43 10.04
CA ASN A 425 -23.88 -12.79 11.35
C ASN A 425 -22.88 -13.57 12.23
N GLU A 426 -21.70 -13.83 11.67
CA GLU A 426 -20.76 -14.73 12.32
C GLU A 426 -20.10 -14.07 13.54
N TYR A 427 -20.52 -14.48 14.74
CA TYR A 427 -19.82 -14.16 15.98
C TYR A 427 -18.67 -15.15 16.18
N THR A 428 -17.53 -14.87 15.58
CA THR A 428 -16.29 -15.59 15.88
C THR A 428 -15.43 -14.73 16.80
N ASN A 429 -14.93 -15.33 17.89
CA ASN A 429 -13.84 -14.75 18.69
C ASN A 429 -12.46 -15.12 18.11
N ILE A 430 -12.43 -15.62 16.88
CA ILE A 430 -11.21 -16.07 16.18
C ILE A 430 -10.83 -14.97 15.21
N LEU A 431 -9.65 -14.38 15.38
CA LEU A 431 -9.22 -13.23 14.58
C LEU A 431 -8.89 -13.61 13.14
N ASN A 432 -8.24 -14.75 12.92
CA ASN A 432 -7.68 -15.18 11.65
C ASN A 432 -8.50 -16.30 10.98
N HIS A 433 -9.83 -16.29 11.11
CA HIS A 433 -10.65 -17.40 10.59
C HIS A 433 -10.89 -17.27 9.08
N ALA A 434 -10.58 -18.33 8.33
CA ALA A 434 -11.00 -18.51 6.95
C ALA A 434 -11.71 -19.87 6.77
N GLU A 435 -12.64 -19.94 5.82
CA GLU A 435 -13.29 -21.20 5.47
C GLU A 435 -13.50 -21.31 3.96
N PRO A 436 -13.28 -22.50 3.37
CA PRO A 436 -13.81 -22.82 2.05
C PRO A 436 -15.31 -22.61 2.04
N ARG A 437 -15.80 -21.97 0.99
CA ARG A 437 -17.22 -21.84 0.73
C ARG A 437 -17.49 -22.29 -0.67
N ASP A 438 -18.70 -22.74 -0.90
CA ASP A 438 -19.21 -22.66 -2.25
C ASP A 438 -19.69 -21.24 -2.49
N ASP A 439 -19.51 -20.73 -3.71
CA ASP A 439 -20.31 -19.60 -4.15
C ASP A 439 -21.80 -19.98 -4.08
N MET A 440 -22.68 -19.01 -4.26
CA MET A 440 -24.12 -19.25 -4.30
C MET A 440 -24.59 -20.21 -5.43
N TYR A 441 -23.66 -20.73 -6.23
CA TYR A 441 -23.88 -21.66 -7.32
C TYR A 441 -23.38 -23.07 -7.01
N GLY A 442 -22.82 -23.30 -5.81
CA GLY A 442 -22.26 -24.60 -5.44
C GLY A 442 -20.86 -24.84 -6.04
N ASN A 443 -20.19 -23.82 -6.59
CA ASN A 443 -18.81 -23.94 -7.01
C ASN A 443 -17.89 -23.66 -5.82
N GLU A 444 -16.96 -24.57 -5.57
CA GLU A 444 -15.95 -24.40 -4.53
C GLU A 444 -15.11 -23.14 -4.80
N LEU A 445 -15.22 -22.18 -3.90
CA LEU A 445 -14.35 -21.01 -3.81
C LEU A 445 -13.11 -21.38 -3.01
N PRO A 446 -11.97 -20.71 -3.27
CA PRO A 446 -10.88 -20.66 -2.31
C PRO A 446 -11.39 -20.23 -0.93
N ALA A 447 -10.64 -20.57 0.11
CA ALA A 447 -10.95 -20.14 1.46
C ALA A 447 -11.17 -18.63 1.51
N MET A 448 -12.29 -18.22 2.11
CA MET A 448 -12.68 -16.83 2.26
C MET A 448 -12.52 -16.40 3.72
N PRO A 449 -12.03 -15.18 3.97
CA PRO A 449 -11.94 -14.66 5.33
C PRO A 449 -13.33 -14.53 5.96
N ARG A 450 -13.40 -14.79 7.26
CA ARG A 450 -14.56 -14.50 8.10
C ARG A 450 -14.29 -13.27 8.95
N PHE A 451 -15.11 -12.26 8.76
CA PHE A 451 -15.02 -11.02 9.51
C PHE A 451 -16.07 -11.02 10.62
N ASN A 452 -15.62 -10.74 11.84
CA ASN A 452 -16.52 -10.44 12.93
C ASN A 452 -17.21 -9.10 12.63
N VAL A 453 -18.54 -9.10 12.60
CA VAL A 453 -19.35 -7.94 12.20
C VAL A 453 -19.02 -6.70 13.04
N ASP A 454 -18.89 -6.83 14.37
CA ASP A 454 -18.55 -5.70 15.26
C ASP A 454 -17.15 -5.13 14.98
N LYS A 455 -16.21 -5.95 14.50
CA LYS A 455 -14.84 -5.49 14.18
C LYS A 455 -14.79 -4.89 12.79
N LEU A 456 -15.49 -5.51 11.85
CA LEU A 456 -15.71 -5.01 10.50
C LEU A 456 -16.33 -3.61 10.53
N SER A 457 -17.21 -3.30 11.49
CA SER A 457 -17.82 -1.98 11.55
C SER A 457 -16.79 -0.87 11.75
N ASN A 458 -15.79 -1.09 12.62
CA ASN A 458 -14.74 -0.12 12.87
C ASN A 458 -13.87 0.13 11.62
N VAL A 459 -13.59 -0.93 10.85
CA VAL A 459 -12.84 -0.79 9.60
C VAL A 459 -13.65 -0.09 8.51
N LEU A 460 -14.92 -0.44 8.34
CA LEU A 460 -15.80 0.22 7.36
C LEU A 460 -15.97 1.72 7.68
N ASN A 461 -16.01 2.09 8.96
CA ASN A 461 -15.98 3.50 9.38
C ASN A 461 -14.75 4.24 8.86
N VAL A 462 -13.57 3.64 9.03
CA VAL A 462 -12.29 4.18 8.55
C VAL A 462 -12.28 4.28 7.02
N VAL A 463 -12.66 3.21 6.32
CA VAL A 463 -12.75 3.16 4.85
C VAL A 463 -13.71 4.22 4.30
N GLY A 464 -14.84 4.46 4.98
CA GLY A 464 -15.79 5.49 4.60
C GLY A 464 -15.25 6.93 4.66
N ARG A 465 -14.17 7.18 5.40
CA ARG A 465 -13.54 8.52 5.51
C ARG A 465 -12.54 8.83 4.42
N ASP A 466 -12.03 7.82 3.71
CA ASP A 466 -11.14 8.03 2.57
C ASP A 466 -11.90 7.93 1.24
N GLY A 467 -11.81 8.97 0.41
CA GLY A 467 -12.56 9.01 -0.84
C GLY A 467 -12.14 7.93 -1.84
N GLY A 468 -10.86 7.51 -1.82
CA GLY A 468 -10.34 6.45 -2.67
C GLY A 468 -10.87 5.08 -2.27
N ALA A 469 -10.63 4.70 -1.01
CA ALA A 469 -11.06 3.43 -0.43
C ALA A 469 -12.58 3.25 -0.48
N PHE A 470 -13.34 4.33 -0.22
CA PHE A 470 -14.80 4.33 -0.32
C PHE A 470 -15.30 4.01 -1.73
N LEU A 471 -14.73 4.65 -2.76
CA LEU A 471 -15.10 4.39 -4.16
C LEU A 471 -14.66 3.00 -4.62
N GLU A 472 -13.50 2.54 -4.16
CA GLU A 472 -12.99 1.21 -4.46
C GLU A 472 -13.90 0.10 -3.92
N LEU A 473 -14.24 0.18 -2.63
CA LEU A 473 -15.15 -0.77 -1.98
C LEU A 473 -16.52 -0.77 -2.64
N ARG A 474 -17.06 0.42 -2.96
CA ARG A 474 -18.32 0.54 -3.71
C ARG A 474 -18.24 -0.09 -5.09
N GLY A 475 -17.13 0.10 -5.79
CA GLY A 475 -16.87 -0.51 -7.09
C GLY A 475 -16.82 -2.04 -7.00
N ALA A 476 -16.21 -2.59 -5.95
CA ALA A 476 -16.20 -4.03 -5.69
C ALA A 476 -17.62 -4.56 -5.38
N GLN A 477 -18.38 -3.87 -4.55
CA GLN A 477 -19.77 -4.24 -4.24
C GLN A 477 -20.67 -4.20 -5.48
N ASN A 478 -20.54 -3.18 -6.35
CA ASN A 478 -21.29 -3.13 -7.61
C ASN A 478 -20.98 -4.35 -8.50
N ARG A 479 -19.69 -4.72 -8.63
CA ARG A 479 -19.29 -5.91 -9.42
C ARG A 479 -19.83 -7.20 -8.81
N TYR A 480 -19.78 -7.34 -7.49
CA TYR A 480 -20.33 -8.49 -6.77
C TYR A 480 -21.85 -8.61 -7.02
N GLN A 481 -22.58 -7.50 -6.92
CA GLN A 481 -24.02 -7.46 -7.24
C GLN A 481 -24.30 -7.90 -8.69
N ASP A 482 -23.54 -7.41 -9.67
CA ASP A 482 -23.70 -7.78 -11.09
C ASP A 482 -23.30 -9.24 -11.37
N GLN A 483 -22.43 -9.85 -10.57
CA GLN A 483 -22.08 -11.27 -10.69
C GLN A 483 -23.15 -12.19 -10.10
N ILE A 484 -23.85 -11.69 -9.07
CA ILE A 484 -24.88 -12.41 -8.32
C ILE A 484 -26.24 -12.33 -8.97
N ILE A 485 -26.52 -11.28 -9.72
CA ILE A 485 -27.74 -11.17 -10.52
C ILE A 485 -27.33 -11.48 -11.95
N ARG A 486 -27.82 -12.58 -12.53
CA ARG A 486 -27.37 -13.02 -13.86
C ARG A 486 -28.47 -13.68 -14.69
N PRO A 487 -28.33 -13.73 -16.02
CA PRO A 487 -29.30 -14.39 -16.90
C PRO A 487 -29.51 -15.88 -16.54
N GLY A 488 -30.77 -16.31 -16.54
CA GLY A 488 -31.15 -17.72 -16.35
C GLY A 488 -31.34 -18.19 -14.90
N MET A 489 -31.34 -17.27 -13.93
CA MET A 489 -31.71 -17.58 -12.54
C MET A 489 -33.17 -18.02 -12.42
N THR A 490 -33.41 -18.95 -11.49
CA THR A 490 -34.77 -19.20 -11.00
C THR A 490 -35.22 -18.06 -10.09
N GLU A 491 -36.51 -17.96 -9.91
CA GLU A 491 -37.13 -16.93 -9.08
C GLU A 491 -36.71 -17.00 -7.60
N ASP A 492 -36.67 -18.21 -7.02
CA ASP A 492 -36.20 -18.43 -5.64
C ASP A 492 -34.72 -18.03 -5.48
N GLN A 493 -33.88 -18.28 -6.50
CA GLN A 493 -32.48 -17.88 -6.49
C GLN A 493 -32.33 -16.35 -6.53
N PHE A 494 -33.08 -15.69 -7.40
CA PHE A 494 -33.08 -14.23 -7.48
C PHE A 494 -33.59 -13.58 -6.18
N LYS A 495 -34.64 -14.16 -5.57
CA LYS A 495 -35.18 -13.70 -4.29
C LYS A 495 -34.13 -13.78 -3.18
N ASN A 496 -33.49 -14.94 -2.99
CA ASN A 496 -32.48 -15.11 -1.95
C ASN A 496 -31.29 -14.15 -2.16
N ALA A 497 -30.79 -14.06 -3.39
CA ALA A 497 -29.72 -13.13 -3.75
C ALA A 497 -30.07 -11.67 -3.44
N ALA A 498 -31.30 -11.24 -3.75
CA ALA A 498 -31.78 -9.90 -3.45
C ALA A 498 -31.87 -9.62 -1.95
N GLN A 499 -32.30 -10.60 -1.14
CA GLN A 499 -32.39 -10.47 0.31
C GLN A 499 -31.01 -10.34 0.95
N ASP A 500 -30.06 -11.14 0.51
CA ASP A 500 -28.70 -11.14 1.03
C ASP A 500 -27.93 -9.87 0.65
N LEU A 501 -28.04 -9.42 -0.60
CA LEU A 501 -27.52 -8.12 -1.02
C LEU A 501 -28.15 -6.96 -0.24
N GLY A 502 -29.46 -7.04 0.04
CA GLY A 502 -30.16 -6.05 0.85
C GLY A 502 -29.64 -5.94 2.29
N LYS A 503 -29.31 -7.08 2.93
CA LYS A 503 -28.67 -7.11 4.26
C LYS A 503 -27.32 -6.40 4.24
N VAL A 504 -26.48 -6.73 3.26
CA VAL A 504 -25.13 -6.17 3.16
C VAL A 504 -25.15 -4.68 2.88
N GLU A 505 -25.95 -4.24 1.92
CA GLU A 505 -26.08 -2.81 1.58
C GLU A 505 -26.61 -1.99 2.76
N GLY A 506 -27.60 -2.51 3.48
CA GLY A 506 -28.11 -1.87 4.69
C GLY A 506 -27.05 -1.75 5.79
N TYR A 507 -26.30 -2.83 6.02
CA TYR A 507 -25.23 -2.84 7.02
C TYR A 507 -24.11 -1.84 6.68
N VAL A 508 -23.57 -1.88 5.46
CA VAL A 508 -22.46 -1.00 5.06
C VAL A 508 -22.90 0.47 5.07
N ALA A 509 -24.09 0.78 4.55
CA ALA A 509 -24.62 2.14 4.57
C ALA A 509 -24.81 2.66 6.00
N TYR A 510 -25.34 1.82 6.89
CA TYR A 510 -25.50 2.14 8.30
C TYR A 510 -24.15 2.40 8.94
N VAL A 511 -23.21 1.46 8.87
CA VAL A 511 -21.91 1.59 9.54
C VAL A 511 -21.18 2.83 9.07
N ILE A 512 -20.96 2.99 7.75
CA ILE A 512 -20.25 4.16 7.22
C ILE A 512 -20.94 5.49 7.61
N GLY A 513 -22.27 5.45 7.75
CA GLY A 513 -23.05 6.56 8.28
C GLY A 513 -22.92 6.76 9.80
N THR A 514 -22.85 5.70 10.59
CA THR A 514 -23.02 5.68 12.04
C THR A 514 -21.77 5.35 12.83
N GLY A 515 -20.57 5.69 12.34
CA GLY A 515 -19.33 5.55 13.10
C GLY A 515 -19.24 6.43 14.36
N ARG A 516 -20.22 6.31 15.25
CA ARG A 516 -20.52 7.10 16.45
C ARG A 516 -20.34 8.60 16.23
N ILE A 517 -20.79 9.10 15.08
CA ILE A 517 -20.84 10.53 14.81
C ILE A 517 -22.00 11.12 15.63
N ASP A 518 -21.72 12.04 16.54
CA ASP A 518 -22.77 12.70 17.34
C ASP A 518 -23.62 13.67 16.47
N ASP A 519 -23.10 14.09 15.32
CA ASP A 519 -23.81 14.91 14.32
C ASP A 519 -24.64 14.05 13.35
N ALA A 520 -25.95 14.00 13.63
CA ALA A 520 -26.95 13.37 12.77
C ALA A 520 -26.91 13.85 11.30
N LYS A 521 -26.43 15.08 11.01
CA LYS A 521 -26.30 15.58 9.63
C LYS A 521 -25.08 15.01 8.91
N ALA A 522 -23.98 14.77 9.63
CA ALA A 522 -22.81 14.13 9.05
C ALA A 522 -23.10 12.65 8.78
N HIS A 523 -23.80 11.97 9.69
CA HIS A 523 -24.31 10.62 9.48
C HIS A 523 -25.10 10.48 8.17
N ASP A 524 -26.10 11.34 8.02
CA ASP A 524 -26.98 11.36 6.86
C ASP A 524 -26.21 11.53 5.53
N LYS A 525 -25.18 12.37 5.49
CA LYS A 525 -24.38 12.60 4.27
C LYS A 525 -23.60 11.38 3.77
N TYR A 526 -22.94 10.65 4.67
CA TYR A 526 -22.09 9.52 4.28
C TYR A 526 -22.92 8.31 3.84
N MET A 527 -24.01 8.04 4.55
CA MET A 527 -25.00 7.06 4.14
C MET A 527 -25.61 7.43 2.78
N LYS A 528 -26.01 8.70 2.61
CA LYS A 528 -26.49 9.23 1.32
C LYS A 528 -25.50 9.00 0.18
N ALA A 529 -24.24 9.29 0.43
CA ALA A 529 -23.18 9.09 -0.55
C ALA A 529 -23.03 7.62 -0.96
N TRP A 530 -23.07 6.68 -0.02
CA TRP A 530 -22.95 5.25 -0.34
C TRP A 530 -24.11 4.77 -1.22
N ILE A 531 -25.32 5.17 -0.88
CA ILE A 531 -26.55 4.79 -1.60
C ILE A 531 -26.58 5.43 -3.00
N ASP A 532 -26.14 6.69 -3.14
CA ASP A 532 -26.08 7.36 -4.44
C ASP A 532 -25.16 6.62 -5.42
N LEU A 533 -24.03 6.10 -4.92
CA LEU A 533 -23.07 5.37 -5.74
C LEU A 533 -23.53 3.96 -6.15
N ALA A 534 -24.60 3.45 -5.55
CA ALA A 534 -25.11 2.13 -5.87
C ALA A 534 -25.52 2.04 -7.34
N GLY A 535 -25.00 1.05 -8.04
CA GLY A 535 -25.31 0.82 -9.46
C GLY A 535 -24.61 1.75 -10.44
N LYS A 536 -23.83 2.75 -10.00
CA LYS A 536 -23.04 3.58 -10.91
C LYS A 536 -21.98 2.73 -11.64
N PRO A 537 -21.81 2.88 -12.97
CA PRO A 537 -20.81 2.13 -13.71
C PRO A 537 -19.39 2.53 -13.30
N ALA A 538 -18.43 1.62 -13.48
CA ALA A 538 -17.03 1.85 -13.12
C ALA A 538 -16.43 3.12 -13.75
N SER A 539 -16.89 3.51 -14.95
CA SER A 539 -16.47 4.75 -15.61
C SER A 539 -16.89 6.02 -14.87
N GLU A 540 -18.05 6.01 -14.22
CA GLU A 540 -18.53 7.15 -13.43
C GLU A 540 -17.80 7.24 -12.10
N LEU A 541 -17.56 6.11 -11.42
CA LEU A 541 -16.72 6.04 -10.22
C LEU A 541 -15.31 6.57 -10.52
N THR A 542 -14.73 6.19 -11.66
CA THR A 542 -13.44 6.71 -12.15
C THR A 542 -13.49 8.22 -12.40
N GLY A 543 -14.60 8.73 -12.95
CA GLY A 543 -14.83 10.16 -13.16
C GLY A 543 -14.90 10.94 -11.85
N LEU A 544 -15.56 10.41 -10.82
CA LEU A 544 -15.61 10.98 -9.48
C LEU A 544 -14.23 11.01 -8.83
N ALA A 545 -13.48 9.90 -8.91
CA ALA A 545 -12.11 9.84 -8.43
C ALA A 545 -11.21 10.88 -9.13
N SER A 546 -11.38 11.06 -10.45
CA SER A 546 -10.63 12.06 -11.22
C SER A 546 -11.01 13.50 -10.90
N LYS A 547 -12.28 13.74 -10.54
CA LYS A 547 -12.83 15.08 -10.26
C LYS A 547 -12.44 15.57 -8.87
N PHE A 548 -12.40 14.68 -7.90
CA PHE A 548 -12.25 15.03 -6.48
C PHE A 548 -10.94 14.56 -5.87
N GLY A 549 -10.27 13.56 -6.46
CA GLY A 549 -8.95 13.12 -6.04
C GLY A 549 -7.86 14.17 -6.25
N PRO A 550 -6.71 14.04 -5.56
CA PRO A 550 -5.58 14.93 -5.74
C PRO A 550 -5.09 14.87 -7.19
N GLY A 551 -4.76 16.04 -7.75
CA GLY A 551 -4.14 16.11 -9.08
C GLY A 551 -2.80 15.34 -9.12
N PRO A 552 -2.21 15.11 -10.30
CA PRO A 552 -1.04 14.22 -10.52
C PRO A 552 0.26 14.61 -9.77
N VAL A 553 0.23 15.64 -8.91
CA VAL A 553 1.39 16.17 -8.17
C VAL A 553 1.14 16.22 -6.64
N GLY A 554 -0.03 15.82 -6.15
CA GLY A 554 -0.35 15.77 -4.71
C GLY A 554 -0.15 14.36 -4.13
N LYS A 555 0.53 14.24 -2.98
CA LYS A 555 0.68 12.97 -2.24
C LYS A 555 -0.70 12.33 -2.04
N ALA A 556 -0.87 11.10 -2.51
CA ALA A 556 -2.13 10.36 -2.55
C ALA A 556 -2.46 9.63 -1.22
N ALA A 557 -2.10 10.22 -0.08
CA ALA A 557 -2.53 9.72 1.22
C ALA A 557 -3.86 10.38 1.60
N GLY A 558 -4.92 9.60 1.74
CA GLY A 558 -6.09 9.99 2.52
C GLY A 558 -6.79 11.26 2.05
N TRP A 559 -7.17 11.39 0.77
CA TRP A 559 -7.85 12.63 0.37
C TRP A 559 -9.25 12.67 0.99
N GLY A 560 -9.46 13.68 1.83
CA GLY A 560 -10.66 13.82 2.64
C GLY A 560 -11.91 13.71 1.77
N SER A 561 -12.73 12.68 2.06
CA SER A 561 -13.91 12.37 1.28
C SER A 561 -14.97 13.47 1.36
N GLU A 562 -14.81 14.48 2.21
CA GLU A 562 -15.83 15.49 2.49
C GLU A 562 -16.35 16.19 1.23
N ALA A 563 -15.50 16.57 0.27
CA ALA A 563 -15.96 17.22 -0.96
C ALA A 563 -16.76 16.26 -1.88
N LEU A 564 -16.31 15.01 -1.96
CA LEU A 564 -16.99 13.93 -2.69
C LEU A 564 -18.32 13.56 -2.02
N VAL A 565 -18.29 13.31 -0.72
CA VAL A 565 -19.43 12.96 0.10
C VAL A 565 -20.45 14.07 0.11
N ASN A 566 -20.05 15.34 0.22
CA ASN A 566 -20.98 16.47 0.08
C ASN A 566 -21.60 16.53 -1.33
N HIS A 567 -20.82 16.26 -2.39
CA HIS A 567 -21.35 16.21 -3.75
C HIS A 567 -22.39 15.10 -3.91
N LEU A 568 -22.04 13.88 -3.51
CA LEU A 568 -22.92 12.71 -3.59
C LEU A 568 -24.14 12.85 -2.68
N ALA A 569 -23.98 13.39 -1.47
CA ALA A 569 -25.09 13.66 -0.58
C ALA A 569 -26.05 14.71 -1.16
N THR A 570 -25.53 15.75 -1.81
CA THR A 570 -26.36 16.73 -2.51
C THR A 570 -27.08 16.09 -3.70
N GLN A 571 -26.41 15.22 -4.47
CA GLN A 571 -27.02 14.47 -5.57
C GLN A 571 -28.14 13.57 -5.06
N ALA A 572 -27.89 12.83 -3.98
CA ALA A 572 -28.88 12.03 -3.27
C ALA A 572 -30.08 12.89 -2.86
N GLU A 573 -29.87 14.01 -2.14
CA GLU A 573 -30.94 14.91 -1.72
C GLU A 573 -31.80 15.42 -2.88
N THR A 574 -31.19 15.75 -4.02
CA THR A 574 -31.93 16.18 -5.22
C THR A 574 -32.71 15.03 -5.87
N THR A 575 -32.20 13.80 -5.78
CA THR A 575 -32.84 12.59 -6.31
C THR A 575 -33.97 12.09 -5.39
N TRP A 576 -33.87 12.37 -4.10
CA TRP A 576 -34.66 11.74 -3.02
C TRP A 576 -35.81 12.59 -2.49
N ALA A 577 -36.01 13.80 -3.03
CA ALA A 577 -36.86 14.84 -2.45
C ALA A 577 -38.15 14.37 -1.75
N ASN A 578 -38.09 14.29 -0.40
CA ASN A 578 -39.14 14.68 0.55
C ASN A 578 -38.50 15.00 1.92
N GLU A 579 -38.98 16.12 2.50
CA GLU A 579 -38.57 16.82 3.74
C GLU A 579 -38.69 15.92 5.00
N THR A 580 -37.88 16.07 6.07
CA THR A 580 -38.02 17.08 7.14
C THR A 580 -36.91 16.86 8.21
N PRO A 581 -36.27 17.87 8.83
CA PRO A 581 -35.19 17.65 9.80
C PRO A 581 -35.70 17.21 11.18
N GLY A 582 -35.35 15.99 11.62
CA GLY A 582 -35.65 15.45 12.95
C GLY A 582 -35.02 14.08 13.22
N THR A 583 -34.09 14.01 14.18
CA THR A 583 -33.00 13.01 14.32
C THR A 583 -33.35 11.52 14.49
N ILE A 584 -34.61 11.10 14.58
CA ILE A 584 -34.99 9.66 14.71
C ILE A 584 -36.09 9.24 13.72
N GLU A 585 -37.09 10.11 13.45
CA GLU A 585 -38.04 9.89 12.33
C GLU A 585 -37.31 9.94 10.97
N ASP A 586 -36.20 10.69 10.88
CA ASP A 586 -35.33 10.77 9.71
C ASP A 586 -34.70 9.42 9.34
N MET A 587 -34.23 8.61 10.29
CA MET A 587 -33.52 7.37 9.97
C MET A 587 -34.44 6.32 9.33
N ASN A 588 -35.69 6.21 9.78
CA ASN A 588 -36.68 5.30 9.17
C ASN A 588 -37.10 5.76 7.77
N GLN A 589 -37.23 7.08 7.58
CA GLN A 589 -37.57 7.65 6.27
C GLN A 589 -36.39 7.55 5.29
N GLN A 590 -35.16 7.77 5.76
CA GLN A 590 -33.94 7.60 4.99
C GLN A 590 -33.69 6.13 4.65
N ALA A 591 -33.92 5.21 5.59
CA ALA A 591 -33.89 3.77 5.33
C ALA A 591 -34.89 3.38 4.25
N HIS A 592 -36.12 3.92 4.29
CA HIS A 592 -37.12 3.68 3.26
C HIS A 592 -36.69 4.23 1.88
N VAL A 593 -36.03 5.38 1.84
CA VAL A 593 -35.50 5.98 0.59
C VAL A 593 -34.32 5.16 0.04
N ALA A 594 -33.38 4.77 0.91
CA ALA A 594 -32.25 3.91 0.60
C ALA A 594 -32.70 2.58 0.00
N GLN A 595 -33.68 1.96 0.65
CA GLN A 595 -34.29 0.72 0.22
C GLN A 595 -34.99 0.87 -1.13
N ALA A 596 -35.73 1.95 -1.36
CA ALA A 596 -36.36 2.21 -2.64
C ALA A 596 -35.33 2.39 -3.77
N GLN A 597 -34.18 3.02 -3.49
CA GLN A 597 -33.08 3.17 -4.46
C GLN A 597 -32.41 1.82 -4.75
N PHE A 598 -32.13 1.02 -3.72
CA PHE A 598 -31.62 -0.33 -3.90
C PHE A 598 -32.56 -1.19 -4.75
N ALA A 599 -33.87 -1.14 -4.48
CA ALA A 599 -34.88 -1.86 -5.27
C ALA A 599 -34.94 -1.39 -6.73
N ARG A 600 -34.80 -0.09 -6.99
CA ARG A 600 -34.71 0.46 -8.36
C ARG A 600 -33.45 -0.04 -9.07
N ASN A 601 -32.31 -0.01 -8.39
CA ASN A 601 -31.04 -0.48 -8.93
C ASN A 601 -31.08 -1.98 -9.26
N LEU A 602 -31.66 -2.77 -8.36
CA LEU A 602 -31.88 -4.20 -8.59
C LEU A 602 -32.84 -4.45 -9.75
N LEU A 603 -33.92 -3.66 -9.88
CA LEU A 603 -34.84 -3.74 -11.02
C LEU A 603 -34.10 -3.45 -12.33
N MET A 604 -33.27 -2.42 -12.40
CA MET A 604 -32.49 -2.09 -13.60
C MET A 604 -31.46 -3.17 -13.95
N SER A 605 -30.77 -3.75 -12.96
CA SER A 605 -29.84 -4.87 -13.19
C SER A 605 -30.61 -6.11 -13.70
N ALA A 606 -31.74 -6.44 -13.07
CA ALA A 606 -32.60 -7.52 -13.54
C ALA A 606 -33.13 -7.27 -14.97
N ASP A 607 -33.46 -6.02 -15.28
CA ASP A 607 -33.92 -5.60 -16.60
C ASP A 607 -32.88 -5.82 -17.70
N ALA A 608 -31.63 -5.42 -17.43
CA ALA A 608 -30.51 -5.56 -18.35
C ALA A 608 -30.25 -7.04 -18.72
N ASP A 609 -30.51 -7.95 -17.78
CA ASP A 609 -30.31 -9.39 -17.95
C ASP A 609 -31.54 -10.15 -18.47
N GLY A 610 -32.62 -9.44 -18.82
CA GLY A 610 -33.85 -10.08 -19.30
C GLY A 610 -34.67 -10.76 -18.20
N LEU A 611 -34.38 -10.44 -16.93
CA LEU A 611 -34.99 -10.97 -15.72
C LEU A 611 -36.06 -10.03 -15.15
N ALA A 612 -36.64 -9.13 -15.96
CA ALA A 612 -37.82 -8.36 -15.57
C ALA A 612 -39.12 -9.04 -16.07
N GLY A 613 -40.17 -9.05 -15.24
CA GLY A 613 -41.36 -9.89 -15.45
C GLY A 613 -42.10 -9.53 -16.73
N TYR A 614 -42.08 -8.24 -17.08
CA TYR A 614 -42.67 -7.68 -18.29
C TYR A 614 -41.95 -8.15 -19.56
N GLN A 615 -40.68 -8.52 -19.48
CA GLN A 615 -39.91 -9.07 -20.59
C GLN A 615 -40.28 -10.54 -20.86
N ASN A 616 -40.91 -11.23 -19.89
CA ASN A 616 -41.27 -12.64 -19.96
C ASN A 616 -42.79 -12.88 -19.99
N GLY A 617 -43.56 -11.87 -20.39
CA GLY A 617 -45.00 -11.98 -20.67
C GLY A 617 -45.93 -11.68 -19.49
N SER A 618 -45.39 -11.29 -18.33
CA SER A 618 -46.17 -10.82 -17.17
C SER A 618 -46.44 -9.32 -17.32
N ALA A 619 -47.68 -8.94 -17.64
CA ALA A 619 -48.18 -7.55 -17.75
C ALA A 619 -47.19 -6.53 -18.39
N PRO A 620 -47.26 -6.27 -19.72
CA PRO A 620 -46.28 -5.42 -20.41
C PRO A 620 -46.29 -3.96 -19.94
N LEU A 621 -45.14 -3.29 -20.07
CA LEU A 621 -45.02 -1.83 -19.88
C LEU A 621 -45.87 -1.07 -20.90
N SER A 622 -46.26 0.16 -20.54
CA SER A 622 -47.14 1.00 -21.36
C SER A 622 -46.82 2.48 -21.22
N GLN A 623 -47.45 3.32 -22.03
CA GLN A 623 -47.36 4.79 -21.92
C GLN A 623 -47.81 5.37 -20.57
N ASN A 624 -48.50 4.58 -19.73
CA ASN A 624 -48.95 5.01 -18.42
C ASN A 624 -47.83 4.89 -17.36
N ASN A 625 -46.69 4.32 -17.73
CA ASN A 625 -45.50 4.19 -16.91
C ASN A 625 -44.50 5.29 -17.33
N GLU A 626 -44.22 6.23 -16.44
CA GLU A 626 -43.26 7.32 -16.65
C GLU A 626 -41.82 6.78 -16.79
N ALA A 627 -41.54 5.62 -16.21
CA ALA A 627 -40.27 4.90 -16.34
C ALA A 627 -40.14 4.11 -17.66
N ALA A 628 -41.21 4.02 -18.46
CA ALA A 628 -41.20 3.25 -19.70
C ALA A 628 -40.79 4.11 -20.91
N VAL A 629 -39.84 3.60 -21.69
CA VAL A 629 -39.40 4.19 -22.95
C VAL A 629 -39.97 3.40 -24.11
N LYS A 630 -40.53 4.11 -25.09
CA LYS A 630 -41.11 3.51 -26.28
C LYS A 630 -40.02 3.19 -27.31
N ASN A 631 -39.93 1.93 -27.71
CA ASN A 631 -39.05 1.48 -28.78
C ASN A 631 -39.61 1.84 -30.17
N ASP A 632 -38.74 1.80 -31.19
CA ASP A 632 -39.10 2.10 -32.59
C ASP A 632 -40.18 1.17 -33.15
N ASP A 633 -40.24 -0.07 -32.67
CA ASP A 633 -41.25 -1.07 -33.04
C ASP A 633 -42.61 -0.86 -32.34
N GLY A 634 -42.72 0.14 -31.47
CA GLY A 634 -43.91 0.48 -30.71
C GLY A 634 -44.10 -0.29 -29.40
N SER A 635 -43.18 -1.20 -29.05
CA SER A 635 -43.10 -1.82 -27.72
C SER A 635 -42.58 -0.83 -26.67
N TYR A 636 -42.73 -1.18 -25.40
CA TYR A 636 -42.21 -0.39 -24.28
C TYR A 636 -41.17 -1.21 -23.53
N ARG A 637 -40.06 -0.58 -23.17
CA ARG A 637 -39.02 -1.11 -22.27
C ARG A 637 -38.86 -0.21 -21.05
N LEU A 638 -38.21 -0.68 -20.01
CA LEU A 638 -37.75 0.19 -18.94
C LEU A 638 -36.68 1.16 -19.49
N MET A 639 -36.64 2.36 -18.93
CA MET A 639 -35.56 3.30 -19.12
C MET A 639 -34.20 2.64 -18.81
N THR A 640 -33.18 2.88 -19.64
CA THR A 640 -31.83 2.38 -19.33
C THR A 640 -31.20 3.19 -18.20
N ARG A 641 -30.13 2.65 -17.59
CA ARG A 641 -29.41 3.37 -16.54
C ARG A 641 -28.86 4.71 -17.04
N GLU A 642 -28.34 4.77 -18.26
CA GLU A 642 -27.84 6.03 -18.85
C GLU A 642 -28.96 7.07 -19.05
N GLU A 643 -30.16 6.64 -19.44
CA GLU A 643 -31.31 7.52 -19.60
C GLU A 643 -31.81 8.05 -18.24
N TYR A 644 -31.71 7.24 -17.19
CA TYR A 644 -32.03 7.61 -15.82
C TYR A 644 -31.00 8.58 -15.22
N ASP A 645 -29.70 8.31 -15.44
CA ASP A 645 -28.61 9.17 -14.96
C ASP A 645 -28.67 10.55 -15.63
N ALA A 646 -28.95 10.61 -16.94
CA ALA A 646 -29.15 11.86 -17.65
C ALA A 646 -30.32 12.69 -17.09
N LEU A 647 -31.42 12.03 -16.70
CA LEU A 647 -32.56 12.69 -16.04
C LEU A 647 -32.17 13.22 -14.65
N THR A 648 -31.35 12.46 -13.92
CA THR A 648 -30.83 12.83 -12.59
C THR A 648 -29.90 14.03 -12.66
N GLU A 649 -28.98 14.07 -13.63
CA GLU A 649 -28.12 15.23 -13.90
C GLU A 649 -28.95 16.47 -14.26
N GLU A 650 -29.98 16.33 -15.08
CA GLU A 650 -30.87 17.43 -15.46
C GLU A 650 -31.66 17.98 -14.25
N ALA A 651 -31.98 17.14 -13.27
CA ALA A 651 -32.71 17.51 -12.04
C ALA A 651 -31.84 18.23 -10.99
N GLN A 652 -30.51 18.28 -11.16
CA GLN A 652 -29.62 18.95 -10.21
C GLN A 652 -29.86 20.47 -10.19
N ALA A 653 -29.67 21.07 -9.00
CA ALA A 653 -29.75 22.52 -8.86
C ALA A 653 -28.68 23.20 -9.73
N PRO A 654 -29.05 24.05 -10.71
CA PRO A 654 -28.06 24.71 -11.54
C PRO A 654 -27.26 25.71 -10.68
N THR A 655 -25.93 25.61 -10.69
CA THR A 655 -25.06 26.68 -10.18
C THR A 655 -25.01 27.83 -11.17
N ARG A 656 -25.26 29.05 -10.68
CA ARG A 656 -25.23 30.25 -11.50
C ARG A 656 -23.83 30.53 -12.01
N GLY A 657 -23.67 30.63 -13.33
CA GLY A 657 -22.40 31.00 -13.94
C GLY A 657 -22.03 32.45 -13.63
N LYS A 658 -20.73 32.74 -13.48
CA LYS A 658 -20.23 34.11 -13.23
C LYS A 658 -20.68 35.14 -14.26
N ASP A 659 -20.96 34.70 -15.49
CA ASP A 659 -21.34 35.54 -16.63
C ASP A 659 -22.75 35.22 -17.18
N GLU A 660 -23.58 34.49 -16.42
CA GLU A 660 -24.90 34.03 -16.85
C GLU A 660 -26.00 35.07 -16.57
N SER A 661 -26.85 35.32 -17.57
CA SER A 661 -27.98 36.25 -17.44
C SER A 661 -29.10 35.67 -16.55
N ASP A 662 -29.90 36.54 -15.92
CA ASP A 662 -31.04 36.09 -15.08
C ASP A 662 -32.03 35.22 -15.86
N ALA A 663 -32.22 35.49 -17.16
CA ALA A 663 -33.13 34.74 -18.02
C ALA A 663 -32.61 33.34 -18.36
N GLU A 664 -31.30 33.20 -18.60
CA GLU A 664 -30.66 31.90 -18.85
C GLU A 664 -30.67 31.04 -17.58
N PHE A 665 -30.35 31.65 -16.43
CA PHE A 665 -30.41 30.97 -15.15
C PHE A 665 -31.84 30.51 -14.81
N SER A 666 -32.84 31.39 -14.99
CA SER A 666 -34.25 31.07 -14.73
C SER A 666 -34.77 29.94 -15.63
N GLU A 667 -34.35 29.87 -16.90
CA GLU A 667 -34.78 28.79 -17.79
C GLU A 667 -34.11 27.46 -17.43
N ARG A 668 -32.84 27.47 -16.99
CA ARG A 668 -32.19 26.26 -16.45
C ARG A 668 -32.83 25.80 -15.15
N GLU A 669 -33.19 26.73 -14.27
CA GLU A 669 -33.89 26.43 -13.01
C GLU A 669 -35.27 25.80 -13.31
N ARG A 670 -36.03 26.37 -14.24
CA ARG A 670 -37.31 25.83 -14.69
C ARG A 670 -37.19 24.44 -15.33
N LYS A 671 -36.12 24.20 -16.09
CA LYS A 671 -35.81 22.89 -16.69
C LYS A 671 -35.43 21.86 -15.62
N ALA A 672 -34.63 22.26 -14.64
CA ALA A 672 -34.26 21.42 -13.50
C ALA A 672 -35.48 21.06 -12.64
N ASP A 673 -36.38 22.02 -12.38
CA ASP A 673 -37.61 21.77 -11.61
C ASP A 673 -38.56 20.79 -12.34
N ALA A 674 -38.69 20.93 -13.67
CA ALA A 674 -39.46 19.99 -14.46
C ALA A 674 -38.81 18.59 -14.47
N ALA A 675 -37.48 18.51 -14.54
CA ALA A 675 -36.74 17.26 -14.45
C ALA A 675 -36.89 16.61 -13.06
N ARG A 676 -36.88 17.37 -11.96
CA ARG A 676 -37.16 16.87 -10.60
C ARG A 676 -38.57 16.30 -10.47
N GLU A 677 -39.58 16.98 -11.00
CA GLU A 677 -40.96 16.49 -10.98
C GLU A 677 -41.08 15.18 -11.77
N ARG A 678 -40.42 15.10 -12.93
CA ARG A 678 -40.40 13.89 -13.75
C ARG A 678 -39.64 12.75 -13.04
N LEU A 679 -38.47 13.03 -12.48
CA LEU A 679 -37.65 12.07 -11.74
C LEU A 679 -38.42 11.48 -10.56
N THR A 680 -39.18 12.31 -9.84
CA THR A 680 -40.07 11.85 -8.75
C THR A 680 -41.09 10.83 -9.26
N LYS A 681 -41.72 11.09 -10.41
CA LYS A 681 -42.69 10.17 -11.01
C LYS A 681 -42.04 8.89 -11.52
N VAL A 682 -40.88 8.99 -12.18
CA VAL A 682 -40.08 7.84 -12.64
C VAL A 682 -39.68 6.96 -11.45
N ASN A 683 -39.22 7.56 -10.35
CA ASN A 683 -38.83 6.83 -9.14
C ASN A 683 -39.99 6.08 -8.50
N ASN A 684 -41.16 6.71 -8.41
CA ASN A 684 -42.38 6.07 -7.92
C ASN A 684 -42.80 4.93 -8.85
N ASP A 685 -42.80 5.15 -10.16
CA ASP A 685 -43.20 4.16 -11.15
C ASP A 685 -42.25 2.97 -11.23
N MET A 686 -40.92 3.18 -11.15
CA MET A 686 -39.95 2.08 -11.05
C MET A 686 -40.12 1.29 -9.75
N THR A 687 -40.42 1.96 -8.65
CA THR A 687 -40.73 1.30 -7.38
C THR A 687 -42.02 0.47 -7.49
N ASP A 688 -43.05 0.99 -8.18
CA ASP A 688 -44.30 0.27 -8.43
C ASP A 688 -44.14 -0.89 -9.42
N ILE A 689 -43.32 -0.74 -10.47
CA ILE A 689 -42.96 -1.80 -11.42
C ILE A 689 -42.19 -2.91 -10.69
N ALA A 690 -41.26 -2.53 -9.81
CA ALA A 690 -40.57 -3.45 -8.92
C ALA A 690 -41.51 -4.12 -7.91
N LYS A 691 -42.71 -3.59 -7.62
CA LYS A 691 -43.67 -4.14 -6.65
C LYS A 691 -44.90 -4.84 -7.25
N GLY A 692 -45.19 -4.66 -8.54
CA GLY A 692 -46.44 -5.10 -9.19
C GLY A 692 -46.22 -6.02 -10.40
N GLU A 693 -47.32 -6.47 -11.05
CA GLU A 693 -47.45 -7.61 -12.03
C GLU A 693 -46.45 -7.65 -13.21
N ARG A 694 -45.60 -6.63 -13.32
CA ARG A 694 -44.65 -6.32 -14.39
C ARG A 694 -43.17 -6.57 -14.03
N GLY A 695 -42.80 -6.74 -12.76
CA GLY A 695 -41.48 -7.24 -12.35
C GLY A 695 -41.47 -8.77 -12.20
N TYR A 696 -40.31 -9.47 -12.25
CA TYR A 696 -40.27 -10.83 -11.67
C TYR A 696 -40.46 -10.80 -10.16
N MET A 697 -40.45 -9.60 -9.58
CA MET A 697 -40.74 -9.30 -8.19
C MET A 697 -42.19 -9.61 -7.75
N ASN A 698 -43.11 -10.04 -8.62
CA ASN A 698 -44.49 -10.37 -8.18
C ASN A 698 -44.62 -11.58 -7.26
N MET A 699 -43.55 -12.35 -7.15
CA MET A 699 -43.47 -13.48 -6.26
C MET A 699 -42.55 -13.20 -5.06
N ILE A 700 -42.06 -11.96 -4.98
CA ILE A 700 -41.36 -11.35 -3.85
C ILE A 700 -42.35 -10.36 -3.25
N THR A 701 -42.94 -10.69 -2.11
CA THR A 701 -43.89 -9.77 -1.49
C THR A 701 -43.19 -8.45 -1.16
N ARG A 702 -43.96 -7.36 -1.11
CA ARG A 702 -43.52 -6.07 -0.58
C ARG A 702 -42.79 -6.25 0.75
N GLU A 703 -43.29 -7.16 1.60
CA GLU A 703 -42.63 -7.65 2.80
C GLU A 703 -41.29 -8.33 2.46
N ASP A 704 -41.15 -9.32 1.60
CA ASP A 704 -39.84 -10.00 1.38
C ASP A 704 -38.60 -9.12 1.03
N VAL A 705 -38.76 -7.94 0.41
CA VAL A 705 -37.67 -6.97 0.15
C VAL A 705 -37.67 -5.80 1.15
N GLU A 706 -38.83 -5.33 1.63
CA GLU A 706 -38.92 -4.35 2.73
C GLU A 706 -38.49 -4.98 4.07
N GLU A 707 -38.82 -6.24 4.32
CA GLU A 707 -38.57 -7.10 5.48
C GLU A 707 -37.18 -7.73 5.40
N ALA A 708 -36.55 -7.96 4.25
CA ALA A 708 -35.12 -8.33 4.21
C ALA A 708 -34.22 -7.16 4.63
N TYR A 709 -34.56 -5.93 4.20
CA TYR A 709 -33.87 -4.71 4.60
C TYR A 709 -34.25 -4.28 6.04
N LYS A 710 -35.54 -4.35 6.39
CA LYS A 710 -36.08 -4.00 7.72
C LYS A 710 -35.80 -5.07 8.77
N ASN A 711 -35.76 -6.37 8.47
CA ASN A 711 -35.34 -7.40 9.43
C ASN A 711 -33.83 -7.39 9.62
N ALA A 712 -33.01 -7.11 8.59
CA ALA A 712 -31.59 -6.84 8.80
C ALA A 712 -31.42 -5.67 9.78
N PHE A 713 -32.11 -4.57 9.52
CA PHE A 713 -32.12 -3.39 10.39
C PHE A 713 -32.68 -3.66 11.81
N LEU A 714 -33.83 -4.34 11.97
CA LEU A 714 -34.48 -4.60 13.26
C LEU A 714 -33.88 -5.79 14.02
N SER A 715 -33.20 -6.74 13.37
CA SER A 715 -32.59 -7.89 14.05
C SER A 715 -31.41 -7.51 14.95
N TYR A 716 -30.74 -6.39 14.65
CA TYR A 716 -29.68 -5.82 15.50
C TYR A 716 -30.16 -4.70 16.42
N PHE A 717 -31.40 -4.22 16.23
CA PHE A 717 -32.09 -3.30 17.14
C PHE A 717 -33.39 -3.94 17.65
N PRO A 718 -33.34 -4.87 18.62
CA PRO A 718 -34.54 -5.13 19.42
C PRO A 718 -34.96 -3.80 20.04
N GLU A 719 -36.24 -3.45 19.90
CA GLU A 719 -36.82 -2.27 20.55
C GLU A 719 -36.33 -2.22 22.01
N GLU A 720 -35.61 -1.17 22.41
CA GLU A 720 -35.41 -0.90 23.83
C GLU A 720 -36.80 -0.65 24.45
N GLU A 721 -37.24 -1.56 25.32
CA GLU A 721 -38.53 -1.48 26.04
C GLU A 721 -38.66 -0.23 26.92
#